data_AF-A0A7G2E9J2-F1
#
_entry.id   AF-A0A7G2E9J2-F1
#
_cell.length_a   1.000
_cell.length_b   1.000
_cell.length_c   1.000
_cell.angle_alpha   90.00
_cell.angle_beta   90.00
_cell.angle_gamma   90.00
#
_symmetry.space_group_name_H-M   'P 1'
#
loop_
_entity.id
_entity.type
_entity.pdbx_description
1 polymer ?
#
loop_
_entity_poly.entity_id
_entity_poly.type
_entity_poly.pdbx_seq_one_letter_code
_entity_poly.pdbx_strand_id
1 'polypeptide(L)'
;MMTTTMDYNSSDQGFSWSEIALLGSVETMLEKVYGKHNHHPPIKVETRRRLSSISEELALETLRKVLNMPNVKTLDGIIIYFLNDAVTVDGSPRLWSGESPVQFPRTPGKKSCRASQEVSLDREDPSPKFLRGDENGESKHISLLLALGELEFKKAFLLLTYLGGKSLGEVISGDEIRQWKDLPMVAYERAVWFKLGQNEERMQLESDSGKTHYYQCHVAPDGSYRLKGYFLENTGTHLHKVLGDDNVLTVRFDQLPKESTYCDNPYSKYKEIAKNGIMVGLRRYQFFVFKDGGKAEKKKRNSTKQVKCYFIRTGSTASSDMENPYILSGMSIHEARMHFMHVHTLPSPANYMARFSLILSKTKKLEVDMTEITVMQIDDIHCHDQSNNDVLDKNGKPRIHSDGTGYISEDLARMCPLNIFKGKSMRSNNIQGTCVQEPPLLIQIRMFNDGSAVKGIFLLNKNLPPQTVQVRPSMIKVYKDKNLSNFSTFNSLEVVTTSNPPKRAKLSKNLVALLSYGGVPNDFFLDILLNTLEKKKTIFFKVRAAGKAALHYGNMDDKNALQMIMAGIPLDEPYLKHYLSKLLKLEKDDLKAGKLPIDESYYLMGTVDPTGELKEDEVCVILGSGQISGDVLVYRNPGLHFGDIHILKATYVKSLEQYVGNSKYGVFFPQKGPRSLGDEIAGGDFDGDMYFISRNPKLLEHYNPSEPWVSSSPRSKIYTGRQPSELSPEQLEEELFKIFLKTGFSPSSVIGQAADSWLAIMDRFLTLGDENVKEKAEMKKKMLKLTDIYYDAIDAPKTGTEVNLPLDVKVDLFPHYMERNKTFKSTSILGLIFDTVDFHNAEDTTPSGISKLQCFEDEPVSEFDMEKCKLWHKDYRKEMCQAMNSDDDDSCNEVIQKYKQEFYSAAGFKESKISLEELYPKALALYNVTYDYAIKWNNVKSCGFVWKVAGPVLCRFYEKNLVMCSISMLKEIFG
;
A
#
# COMPACT_ATOMS: atom_id res chain seq x y z
N MET A 1 80.06 1.10 -5.39
CA MET A 1 80.83 2.10 -6.15
C MET A 1 79.84 3.08 -6.78
N MET A 2 80.08 4.38 -6.56
CA MET A 2 79.45 5.56 -7.16
C MET A 2 78.01 5.94 -6.76
N THR A 3 77.97 6.59 -5.60
CA THR A 3 77.29 7.84 -5.24
C THR A 3 77.22 8.94 -6.30
N THR A 4 76.10 9.66 -6.38
CA THR A 4 75.97 11.15 -6.48
C THR A 4 74.47 11.52 -6.41
N THR A 5 73.88 11.90 -5.26
CA THR A 5 73.80 13.22 -4.59
C THR A 5 73.13 14.35 -5.40
N MET A 6 71.97 14.81 -4.93
CA MET A 6 71.77 16.24 -4.59
C MET A 6 70.84 16.36 -3.37
N ASP A 7 71.34 17.12 -2.40
CA ASP A 7 70.86 17.36 -1.04
C ASP A 7 70.11 18.70 -0.91
N TYR A 8 69.19 18.73 0.07
CA TYR A 8 68.83 19.80 1.01
C TYR A 8 68.73 21.28 0.56
N ASN A 9 67.56 21.91 0.77
CA ASN A 9 67.33 22.68 2.01
C ASN A 9 65.89 23.19 2.21
N SER A 10 65.59 23.37 3.49
CA SER A 10 64.34 23.60 4.22
C SER A 10 63.68 24.97 4.08
N SER A 11 62.36 25.02 4.24
CA SER A 11 61.75 25.91 5.23
C SER A 11 60.43 25.34 5.76
N ASP A 12 60.32 25.41 7.07
CA ASP A 12 59.35 24.82 7.98
C ASP A 12 58.15 25.78 8.16
N GLN A 13 56.91 25.30 7.97
CA GLN A 13 55.70 25.98 8.49
C GLN A 13 54.60 24.96 8.85
N GLY A 14 54.63 24.51 10.10
CA GLY A 14 53.47 24.41 11.02
C GLY A 14 52.28 23.54 10.60
N PHE A 15 52.23 22.31 11.11
CA PHE A 15 50.95 21.61 11.29
C PHE A 15 50.16 22.29 12.44
N SER A 16 49.06 22.94 12.08
CA SER A 16 48.11 23.56 13.01
C SER A 16 47.66 22.55 14.08
N TRP A 17 47.93 22.89 15.34
CA TRP A 17 47.34 22.24 16.50
C TRP A 17 45.85 22.55 16.53
N SER A 18 45.03 21.51 16.70
CA SER A 18 43.56 21.53 16.76
C SER A 18 42.99 22.63 17.67
N GLU A 19 42.03 23.42 17.16
CA GLU A 19 41.38 24.61 17.76
C GLU A 19 40.65 24.42 19.12
N ILE A 20 40.72 23.24 19.76
CA ILE A 20 40.04 22.98 21.05
C ILE A 20 41.10 22.62 22.11
N ALA A 21 41.33 23.55 23.04
CA ALA A 21 42.20 23.35 24.19
C ALA A 21 41.51 22.45 25.24
N LEU A 22 42.15 21.34 25.62
CA LEU A 22 41.76 20.56 26.80
C LEU A 22 42.53 21.07 28.03
N LEU A 23 42.02 20.76 29.22
CA LEU A 23 42.76 20.96 30.47
C LEU A 23 44.09 20.17 30.43
N GLY A 24 45.18 20.77 30.92
CA GLY A 24 46.53 20.23 30.75
C GLY A 24 46.72 18.81 31.32
N SER A 25 45.98 18.45 32.37
CA SER A 25 45.93 17.10 32.94
C SER A 25 45.29 16.07 31.98
N VAL A 26 44.21 16.46 31.31
CA VAL A 26 43.48 15.64 30.33
C VAL A 26 44.33 15.47 29.07
N GLU A 27 45.02 16.51 28.62
CA GLU A 27 45.95 16.45 27.49
C GLU A 27 47.11 15.47 27.78
N THR A 28 47.74 15.61 28.95
CA THR A 28 48.83 14.72 29.38
C THR A 28 48.36 13.25 29.44
N MET A 29 47.13 13.01 29.87
CA MET A 29 46.55 11.67 29.93
C MET A 29 46.25 11.11 28.54
N LEU A 30 45.79 11.96 27.62
CA LEU A 30 45.52 11.60 26.23
C LEU A 30 46.81 11.25 25.48
N GLU A 31 47.91 11.96 25.73
CA GLU A 31 49.24 11.62 25.20
C GLU A 31 49.71 10.23 25.63
N LYS A 32 49.48 9.85 26.90
CA LYS A 32 49.78 8.49 27.39
C LYS A 32 48.96 7.43 26.67
N VAL A 33 47.70 7.74 26.37
CA VAL A 33 46.80 6.85 25.63
C VAL A 33 47.26 6.67 24.18
N TYR A 34 47.70 7.74 23.51
CA TYR A 34 48.31 7.64 22.17
C TYR A 34 49.56 6.78 22.17
N GLY A 35 50.45 6.98 23.16
CA GLY A 35 51.69 6.21 23.29
C GLY A 35 51.47 4.72 23.53
N LYS A 36 50.43 4.34 24.29
CA LYS A 36 50.12 2.92 24.55
C LYS A 36 49.50 2.21 23.34
N HIS A 37 48.60 2.88 22.63
CA HIS A 37 47.79 2.26 21.58
C HIS A 37 48.29 2.54 20.14
N ASN A 38 49.50 3.12 19.98
CA ASN A 38 50.17 3.40 18.69
C ASN A 38 49.26 4.07 17.63
N HIS A 39 48.47 5.07 18.04
CA HIS A 39 47.52 5.72 17.15
C HIS A 39 48.09 7.03 16.57
N HIS A 40 48.23 7.10 15.25
CA HIS A 40 48.51 8.32 14.47
C HIS A 40 47.46 8.40 13.34
N PRO A 41 46.36 9.16 13.51
CA PRO A 41 46.34 10.57 13.92
C PRO A 41 45.68 10.84 15.29
N PRO A 42 45.75 12.08 15.82
CA PRO A 42 45.03 12.48 17.04
C PRO A 42 43.50 12.27 16.89
N ILE A 43 42.81 12.13 18.04
CA ILE A 43 41.35 11.99 18.08
C ILE A 43 40.67 13.10 17.28
N LYS A 44 39.50 12.78 16.70
CA LYS A 44 38.70 13.73 15.93
C LYS A 44 38.32 14.93 16.81
N VAL A 45 38.20 16.10 16.17
CA VAL A 45 37.80 17.37 16.81
C VAL A 45 36.50 17.22 17.62
N GLU A 46 35.56 16.40 17.14
CA GLU A 46 34.29 16.15 17.82
C GLU A 46 34.47 15.36 19.14
N THR A 47 35.35 14.35 19.16
CA THR A 47 35.71 13.61 20.37
C THR A 47 36.40 14.52 21.38
N ARG A 48 37.29 15.41 20.88
CA ARG A 48 37.99 16.40 21.69
C ARG A 48 37.03 17.43 22.28
N ARG A 49 36.05 17.89 21.51
CA ARG A 49 34.96 18.77 21.98
C ARG A 49 34.16 18.11 23.10
N ARG A 50 33.81 16.83 22.97
CA ARG A 50 33.11 16.09 24.02
C ARG A 50 33.93 15.94 25.30
N LEU A 51 35.25 15.71 25.19
CA LEU A 51 36.14 15.69 26.35
C LEU A 51 36.27 17.07 27.02
N SER A 52 36.22 18.17 26.26
CA SER A 52 36.20 19.53 26.84
C SER A 52 34.88 19.92 27.49
N SER A 53 33.76 19.29 27.10
CA SER A 53 32.42 19.66 27.57
C SER A 53 31.97 18.93 28.84
N ILE A 54 32.82 18.08 29.41
CA ILE A 54 32.55 17.32 30.64
C ILE A 54 33.51 17.74 31.77
N SER A 55 33.24 17.31 33.01
CA SER A 55 34.14 17.58 34.12
C SER A 55 35.51 16.93 33.92
N GLU A 56 36.56 17.59 34.42
CA GLU A 56 37.95 17.10 34.33
C GLU A 56 38.10 15.69 34.91
N GLU A 57 37.42 15.43 36.04
CA GLU A 57 37.42 14.14 36.73
C GLU A 57 36.86 13.03 35.84
N LEU A 58 35.73 13.28 35.17
CA LEU A 58 35.08 12.32 34.28
C LEU A 58 35.89 12.08 33.00
N ALA A 59 36.54 13.13 32.48
CA ALA A 59 37.42 13.04 31.33
C ALA A 59 38.65 12.18 31.65
N LEU A 60 39.30 12.41 32.81
CA LEU A 60 40.44 11.63 33.27
C LEU A 60 40.06 10.18 33.57
N GLU A 61 38.90 9.93 34.18
CA GLU A 61 38.41 8.58 34.42
C GLU A 61 38.18 7.82 33.11
N THR A 62 37.52 8.46 32.14
CA THR A 62 37.29 7.90 30.81
C THR A 62 38.61 7.55 30.12
N LEU A 63 39.58 8.46 30.11
CA LEU A 63 40.89 8.21 29.50
C LEU A 63 41.70 7.14 30.25
N ARG A 64 41.56 7.01 31.57
CA ARG A 64 42.16 5.89 32.33
C ARG A 64 41.53 4.55 31.97
N LYS A 65 40.21 4.48 31.79
CA LYS A 65 39.53 3.26 31.31
C LYS A 65 40.07 2.84 29.95
N VAL A 66 40.19 3.78 29.02
CA VAL A 66 40.78 3.54 27.69
C VAL A 66 42.25 3.15 27.77
N LEU A 67 43.05 3.81 28.63
CA LEU A 67 44.45 3.45 28.83
C LEU A 67 44.59 2.01 29.34
N ASN A 68 43.70 1.54 30.21
CA ASN A 68 43.80 0.20 30.80
C ASN A 68 43.29 -0.93 29.88
N MET A 69 42.72 -0.62 28.71
CA MET A 69 42.28 -1.66 27.77
C MET A 69 43.48 -2.37 27.12
N PRO A 70 43.37 -3.69 26.84
CA PRO A 70 44.44 -4.47 26.23
C PRO A 70 44.55 -4.24 24.70
N ASN A 71 43.46 -3.93 24.00
CA ASN A 71 43.42 -3.64 22.56
C ASN A 71 42.30 -2.64 22.24
N VAL A 72 42.59 -1.62 21.43
CA VAL A 72 41.64 -0.59 21.00
C VAL A 72 41.64 -0.52 19.47
N LYS A 73 40.49 -0.79 18.83
CA LYS A 73 40.35 -0.74 17.35
C LYS A 73 40.16 0.69 16.81
N THR A 74 39.45 1.54 17.56
CA THR A 74 39.26 2.96 17.24
C THR A 74 39.23 3.77 18.53
N LEU A 75 40.12 4.75 18.66
CA LEU A 75 40.21 5.54 19.88
C LEU A 75 38.97 6.44 20.10
N ASP A 76 38.49 7.08 19.03
CA ASP A 76 37.27 7.92 19.08
C ASP A 76 36.03 7.12 19.52
N GLY A 77 35.86 5.92 18.95
CA GLY A 77 34.69 5.10 19.21
C GLY A 77 34.60 4.64 20.66
N ILE A 78 35.73 4.25 21.24
CA ILE A 78 35.78 3.78 22.64
C ILE A 78 35.65 4.95 23.62
N ILE A 79 36.27 6.10 23.34
CA ILE A 79 36.08 7.30 24.18
C ILE A 79 34.60 7.69 24.18
N ILE A 80 33.96 7.77 23.01
CA ILE A 80 32.53 8.12 22.90
C ILE A 80 31.64 7.08 23.60
N TYR A 81 31.98 5.79 23.50
CA TYR A 81 31.26 4.72 24.19
C TYR A 81 31.25 4.94 25.71
N PHE A 82 32.40 5.16 26.33
CA PHE A 82 32.48 5.39 27.77
C PHE A 82 31.85 6.71 28.22
N LEU A 83 31.92 7.74 27.38
CA LEU A 83 31.23 9.01 27.65
C LEU A 83 29.71 8.85 27.64
N ASN A 84 29.16 8.07 26.71
CA ASN A 84 27.73 7.81 26.65
C ASN A 84 27.26 6.91 27.80
N ASP A 85 28.07 5.93 28.21
CA ASP A 85 27.77 5.03 29.34
C ASP A 85 27.73 5.82 30.67
N ALA A 86 28.67 6.75 30.88
CA ALA A 86 28.73 7.56 32.10
C ALA A 86 27.54 8.53 32.29
N VAL A 87 26.94 9.02 31.20
CA VAL A 87 25.77 9.93 31.25
C VAL A 87 24.48 9.20 31.65
N THR A 88 24.46 7.86 31.62
CA THR A 88 23.26 7.07 31.96
C THR A 88 23.15 6.64 33.43
N VAL A 89 24.16 6.90 34.27
CA VAL A 89 24.26 6.28 35.61
C VAL A 89 24.10 7.25 36.79
N ASP A 90 24.28 8.57 36.62
CA ASP A 90 24.18 9.50 37.75
C ASP A 90 22.77 10.12 37.88
N GLY A 91 21.85 9.32 38.42
CA GLY A 91 20.53 9.77 38.85
C GLY A 91 20.36 9.57 40.35
N SER A 92 20.43 10.64 41.14
CA SER A 92 19.93 10.67 42.52
C SER A 92 19.79 12.11 43.10
N PRO A 93 18.95 12.29 44.14
CA PRO A 93 17.84 13.26 44.11
C PRO A 93 18.00 14.44 45.09
N ARG A 94 17.36 15.58 44.82
CA ARG A 94 17.10 16.60 45.86
C ARG A 94 15.72 17.26 45.75
N LEU A 95 14.90 16.89 46.74
CA LEU A 95 13.99 17.67 47.57
C LEU A 95 13.46 19.04 47.09
N TRP A 96 12.13 19.14 47.15
CA TRP A 96 11.35 20.36 47.30
C TRP A 96 11.72 21.15 48.57
N SER A 97 11.86 22.47 48.42
CA SER A 97 11.51 23.47 49.42
C SER A 97 11.11 24.77 48.71
N GLY A 98 9.97 25.33 49.09
CA GLY A 98 9.39 26.53 48.48
C GLY A 98 10.01 27.84 48.96
N GLU A 99 9.71 28.89 48.19
CA GLU A 99 9.24 30.23 48.58
C GLU A 99 9.57 31.25 47.46
N SER A 100 8.57 32.08 47.13
CA SER A 100 8.59 33.22 46.20
C SER A 100 9.51 34.37 46.74
N PRO A 101 9.84 35.48 46.02
CA PRO A 101 9.02 36.16 45.01
C PRO A 101 9.72 36.89 43.82
N VAL A 102 8.88 37.19 42.82
CA VAL A 102 8.83 38.34 41.90
C VAL A 102 10.05 39.28 41.82
N GLN A 103 10.64 39.43 40.63
CA GLN A 103 11.01 40.73 40.02
C GLN A 103 11.45 40.56 38.54
N PHE A 104 10.74 41.21 37.61
CA PHE A 104 11.33 41.77 36.37
C PHE A 104 12.29 42.92 36.79
N PRO A 105 13.34 43.33 36.02
CA PRO A 105 13.29 43.54 34.56
C PRO A 105 14.64 43.43 33.78
N ARG A 106 14.56 43.76 32.48
CA ARG A 106 15.58 44.35 31.57
C ARG A 106 16.27 43.43 30.55
N THR A 107 15.90 43.70 29.29
CA THR A 107 16.67 43.55 28.05
C THR A 107 18.16 43.92 28.18
N PRO A 108 19.01 43.22 27.42
CA PRO A 108 20.01 43.93 26.62
C PRO A 108 20.14 43.39 25.19
N GLY A 109 20.22 44.33 24.24
CA GLY A 109 21.29 44.35 23.23
C GLY A 109 21.16 43.43 22.02
N LYS A 110 20.71 44.01 20.90
CA LYS A 110 20.96 43.53 19.53
C LYS A 110 22.43 43.12 19.35
N LYS A 111 22.68 41.87 18.92
CA LYS A 111 23.84 41.51 18.11
C LYS A 111 23.36 40.84 16.84
N SER A 112 23.71 41.49 15.73
CA SER A 112 23.52 41.05 14.35
C SER A 112 24.40 39.85 14.05
N CYS A 113 23.81 38.76 13.58
CA CYS A 113 24.50 37.72 12.82
C CYS A 113 23.66 37.42 11.58
N ARG A 114 24.26 37.64 10.41
CA ARG A 114 23.71 37.40 9.07
C ARG A 114 23.26 35.94 8.94
N ALA A 115 21.97 35.72 8.75
CA ALA A 115 21.42 34.47 8.23
C ALA A 115 21.15 34.65 6.73
N SER A 116 21.63 33.70 5.94
CA SER A 116 21.37 33.53 4.52
C SER A 116 19.85 33.41 4.31
N GLN A 117 19.26 34.32 3.56
CA GLN A 117 17.86 34.24 3.12
C GLN A 117 17.77 33.23 1.96
N GLU A 118 17.26 32.03 2.25
CA GLU A 118 16.52 31.25 1.25
C GLU A 118 15.03 31.53 1.45
N VAL A 119 14.36 31.85 0.34
CA VAL A 119 13.03 32.46 0.31
C VAL A 119 11.95 31.39 0.41
N SER A 120 11.25 31.35 1.55
CA SER A 120 9.99 30.62 1.71
C SER A 120 8.88 31.25 0.86
N LEU A 121 8.06 30.44 0.19
CA LEU A 121 6.85 30.86 -0.56
C LEU A 121 5.69 31.31 0.34
N ASP A 122 5.86 31.27 1.67
CA ASP A 122 4.85 31.66 2.65
C ASP A 122 4.96 33.15 2.98
N ARG A 123 4.41 34.01 2.12
CA ARG A 123 3.93 35.34 2.55
C ARG A 123 2.40 35.36 2.51
N GLU A 124 1.84 36.02 3.51
CA GLU A 124 0.41 36.06 3.90
C GLU A 124 -0.58 36.30 2.74
N ASP A 125 -1.83 35.87 2.97
CA ASP A 125 -2.96 36.01 2.04
C ASP A 125 -3.01 37.41 1.40
N PRO A 126 -3.08 37.54 0.06
CA PRO A 126 -3.41 38.81 -0.54
C PRO A 126 -4.90 39.09 -0.29
N SER A 127 -5.16 39.87 0.77
CA SER A 127 -6.46 40.49 1.02
C SER A 127 -6.88 41.35 -0.18
N PRO A 128 -8.16 41.34 -0.60
CA PRO A 128 -8.64 42.12 -1.75
C PRO A 128 -8.60 43.65 -1.56
N LYS A 129 -7.99 44.16 -0.48
CA LYS A 129 -7.82 45.60 -0.21
C LYS A 129 -6.45 46.18 -0.58
N PHE A 130 -5.51 45.39 -1.08
CA PHE A 130 -4.21 45.90 -1.56
C PHE A 130 -4.17 46.02 -3.09
N LEU A 131 -4.91 46.99 -3.61
CA LEU A 131 -4.78 47.46 -5.00
C LEU A 131 -4.47 48.95 -5.01
N ARG A 132 -3.33 49.35 -4.43
CA ARG A 132 -2.62 50.61 -4.75
C ARG A 132 -1.29 50.72 -3.98
N GLY A 133 -0.18 50.80 -4.74
CA GLY A 133 1.10 51.39 -4.33
C GLY A 133 2.30 50.44 -4.24
N ASP A 134 3.12 50.43 -5.32
CA ASP A 134 4.62 50.48 -5.41
C ASP A 134 5.50 49.54 -4.53
N GLU A 135 6.56 48.83 -4.96
CA GLU A 135 7.53 48.98 -6.06
C GLU A 135 8.12 47.62 -6.57
N ASN A 136 8.12 47.43 -7.89
CA ASN A 136 8.94 46.57 -8.80
C ASN A 136 9.22 45.06 -8.55
N GLY A 137 9.33 44.57 -7.32
CA GLY A 137 9.59 43.14 -7.04
C GLY A 137 8.30 42.32 -6.86
N GLU A 138 7.40 42.82 -6.02
CA GLU A 138 6.10 42.19 -5.72
C GLU A 138 5.13 42.26 -6.92
N SER A 139 5.17 43.34 -7.70
CA SER A 139 4.35 43.52 -8.91
C SER A 139 4.63 42.44 -9.97
N LYS A 140 5.90 42.05 -10.17
CA LYS A 140 6.27 40.96 -11.08
C LYS A 140 5.80 39.60 -10.58
N HIS A 141 5.96 39.33 -9.28
CA HIS A 141 5.51 38.08 -8.66
C HIS A 141 3.98 37.92 -8.71
N ILE A 142 3.24 39.00 -8.48
CA ILE A 142 1.77 39.05 -8.61
C ILE A 142 1.35 38.78 -10.06
N SER A 143 2.00 39.43 -11.04
CA SER A 143 1.72 39.21 -12.47
C SER A 143 1.95 37.74 -12.90
N LEU A 144 2.98 37.10 -12.36
CA LEU A 144 3.31 35.68 -12.60
C LEU A 144 2.28 34.72 -11.98
N LEU A 145 1.89 34.96 -10.73
CA LEU A 145 0.86 34.15 -10.07
C LEU A 145 -0.49 34.30 -10.76
N LEU A 146 -0.83 35.50 -11.24
CA LEU A 146 -2.03 35.74 -12.04
C LEU A 146 -1.99 34.95 -13.35
N ALA A 147 -0.85 34.97 -14.06
CA ALA A 147 -0.67 34.17 -15.27
C ALA A 147 -0.79 32.66 -15.00
N LEU A 148 -0.33 32.16 -13.84
CA LEU A 148 -0.57 30.78 -13.41
C LEU A 148 -2.05 30.49 -13.15
N GLY A 149 -2.78 31.43 -12.55
CA GLY A 149 -4.23 31.31 -12.30
C GLY A 149 -5.09 31.30 -13.56
N GLU A 150 -4.55 31.77 -14.69
CA GLU A 150 -5.20 31.72 -16.00
C GLU A 150 -5.09 30.35 -16.69
N LEU A 151 -4.19 29.46 -16.23
CA LEU A 151 -4.02 28.11 -16.77
C LEU A 151 -5.06 27.13 -16.21
N GLU A 152 -5.38 26.10 -16.98
CA GLU A 152 -6.00 24.88 -16.44
C GLU A 152 -5.14 24.34 -15.29
N PHE A 153 -5.78 23.89 -14.20
CA PHE A 153 -5.05 23.45 -13.00
C PHE A 153 -4.00 22.37 -13.32
N LYS A 154 -4.32 21.42 -14.20
CA LYS A 154 -3.39 20.37 -14.63
C LYS A 154 -2.12 20.93 -15.27
N LYS A 155 -2.24 21.99 -16.08
CA LYS A 155 -1.11 22.70 -16.70
C LYS A 155 -0.29 23.46 -15.66
N ALA A 156 -0.96 24.21 -14.79
CA ALA A 156 -0.30 24.93 -13.69
C ALA A 156 0.46 23.98 -12.76
N PHE A 157 -0.17 22.87 -12.34
CA PHE A 157 0.44 21.87 -11.47
C PHE A 157 1.67 21.22 -12.11
N LEU A 158 1.60 20.90 -13.40
CA LEU A 158 2.72 20.33 -14.15
C LEU A 158 3.89 21.32 -14.22
N LEU A 159 3.62 22.59 -14.51
CA LEU A 159 4.64 23.64 -14.51
C LEU A 159 5.32 23.75 -13.15
N LEU A 160 4.53 23.82 -12.08
CA LEU A 160 5.04 23.87 -10.71
C LEU A 160 5.83 22.61 -10.31
N THR A 161 5.48 21.46 -10.87
CA THR A 161 6.24 20.20 -10.68
C THR A 161 7.62 20.27 -11.34
N TYR A 162 7.68 20.74 -12.60
CA TYR A 162 8.94 20.85 -13.35
C TYR A 162 9.84 22.01 -12.91
N LEU A 163 9.32 22.99 -12.16
CA LEU A 163 10.17 24.00 -11.51
C LEU A 163 11.16 23.40 -10.51
N GLY A 164 10.85 22.24 -9.94
CA GLY A 164 11.78 21.52 -9.06
C GLY A 164 12.14 22.29 -7.78
N GLY A 165 11.28 23.23 -7.33
CA GLY A 165 11.54 24.08 -6.16
C GLY A 165 12.28 25.40 -6.47
N LYS A 166 12.61 25.69 -7.73
CA LYS A 166 13.14 27.00 -8.14
C LYS A 166 12.07 28.09 -8.01
N SER A 167 12.49 29.31 -7.72
CA SER A 167 11.60 30.47 -7.69
C SER A 167 11.02 30.73 -9.07
N LEU A 168 9.68 30.81 -9.17
CA LEU A 168 8.96 31.00 -10.42
C LEU A 168 9.45 32.24 -11.20
N GLY A 169 9.72 33.34 -10.49
CA GLY A 169 10.14 34.60 -11.10
C GLY A 169 11.58 34.65 -11.62
N GLU A 170 12.39 33.64 -11.32
CA GLU A 170 13.79 33.55 -11.79
C GLU A 170 13.92 32.83 -13.14
N VAL A 171 12.92 32.03 -13.52
CA VAL A 171 13.05 31.06 -14.62
C VAL A 171 12.02 31.20 -15.73
N ILE A 172 10.91 31.89 -15.49
CA ILE A 172 9.85 32.11 -16.47
C ILE A 172 9.14 33.45 -16.22
N SER A 173 8.69 34.11 -17.30
CA SER A 173 7.87 35.32 -17.25
C SER A 173 6.37 35.04 -17.36
N GLY A 174 5.53 35.95 -16.86
CA GLY A 174 4.07 35.81 -16.94
C GLY A 174 3.55 35.76 -18.39
N ASP A 175 4.21 36.46 -19.31
CA ASP A 175 3.83 36.46 -20.73
C ASP A 175 4.20 35.14 -21.42
N GLU A 176 5.32 34.51 -21.06
CA GLU A 176 5.66 33.16 -21.52
C GLU A 176 4.61 32.13 -21.06
N ILE A 177 4.13 32.23 -19.81
CA ILE A 177 3.05 31.36 -19.30
C ILE A 177 1.78 31.53 -20.13
N ARG A 178 1.39 32.77 -20.44
CA ARG A 178 0.20 33.07 -21.26
C ARG A 178 0.34 32.57 -22.69
N GLN A 179 1.53 32.64 -23.29
CA GLN A 179 1.78 32.09 -24.63
C GLN A 179 1.56 30.58 -24.70
N TRP A 180 1.80 29.86 -23.60
CA TRP A 180 1.61 28.41 -23.55
C TRP A 180 0.18 27.99 -23.18
N LYS A 181 -0.64 28.91 -22.67
CA LYS A 181 -1.99 28.63 -22.15
C LYS A 181 -2.84 27.79 -23.10
N ASP A 182 -2.86 28.17 -24.38
CA ASP A 182 -3.71 27.55 -25.40
C ASP A 182 -3.07 26.33 -26.09
N LEU A 183 -1.84 25.96 -25.71
CA LEU A 183 -1.20 24.76 -26.26
C LEU A 183 -1.96 23.50 -25.83
N PRO A 184 -2.14 22.52 -26.73
CA PRO A 184 -2.59 21.18 -26.37
C PRO A 184 -1.69 20.58 -25.29
N MET A 185 -2.23 19.79 -24.36
CA MET A 185 -1.49 19.30 -23.17
C MET A 185 -0.13 18.68 -23.50
N VAL A 186 -0.03 17.91 -24.59
CA VAL A 186 1.22 17.28 -25.05
C VAL A 186 2.25 18.31 -25.53
N ALA A 187 1.82 19.34 -26.26
CA ALA A 187 2.68 20.42 -26.71
C ALA A 187 3.08 21.33 -25.53
N TYR A 188 2.15 21.59 -24.62
CA TYR A 188 2.38 22.32 -23.38
C TYR A 188 3.44 21.65 -22.52
N GLU A 189 3.27 20.37 -22.17
CA GLU A 189 4.22 19.61 -21.36
C GLU A 189 5.61 19.62 -21.98
N ARG A 190 5.70 19.40 -23.30
CA ARG A 190 6.98 19.43 -24.00
C ARG A 190 7.67 20.80 -23.89
N ALA A 191 6.93 21.89 -24.05
CA ALA A 191 7.46 23.25 -23.93
C ALA A 191 7.97 23.54 -22.52
N VAL A 192 7.15 23.22 -21.50
CA VAL A 192 7.51 23.40 -20.09
C VAL A 192 8.71 22.52 -19.71
N TRP A 193 8.71 21.24 -20.12
CA TRP A 193 9.79 20.31 -19.86
C TRP A 193 11.12 20.79 -20.43
N PHE A 194 11.12 21.20 -21.71
CA PHE A 194 12.33 21.66 -22.39
C PHE A 194 12.95 22.89 -21.70
N LYS A 195 12.10 23.78 -21.17
CA LYS A 195 12.54 25.00 -20.48
C LYS A 195 12.93 24.76 -19.02
N LEU A 196 12.14 24.03 -18.26
CA LEU A 196 12.22 23.96 -16.79
C LEU A 196 12.63 22.58 -16.28
N GLY A 197 12.19 21.51 -16.94
CA GLY A 197 12.25 20.14 -16.46
C GLY A 197 13.51 19.35 -16.84
N GLN A 198 14.55 19.94 -17.44
CA GLN A 198 15.73 19.19 -17.90
C GLN A 198 16.46 18.39 -16.79
N ASN A 199 16.26 18.75 -15.51
CA ASN A 199 16.83 18.06 -14.35
C ASN A 199 15.80 17.21 -13.59
N GLU A 200 14.55 17.16 -14.05
CA GLU A 200 13.48 16.36 -13.44
C GLU A 200 13.27 15.06 -14.22
N GLU A 201 12.27 14.25 -13.84
CA GLU A 201 11.77 13.11 -14.63
C GLU A 201 10.52 13.52 -15.42
N ARG A 202 10.45 13.09 -16.68
CA ARG A 202 9.44 13.60 -17.63
C ARG A 202 8.11 12.91 -17.36
N MET A 203 7.10 13.68 -17.02
CA MET A 203 5.77 13.16 -16.75
C MET A 203 5.12 12.60 -18.02
N GLN A 204 4.62 11.36 -17.91
CA GLN A 204 3.86 10.72 -18.97
C GLN A 204 2.44 11.29 -19.03
N LEU A 205 2.08 11.87 -20.18
CA LEU A 205 0.71 12.26 -20.48
C LEU A 205 -0.02 11.09 -21.15
N GLU A 206 -0.89 10.41 -20.41
CA GLU A 206 -1.90 9.55 -21.05
C GLU A 206 -3.03 10.42 -21.61
N SER A 207 -3.60 10.02 -22.76
CA SER A 207 -4.80 10.62 -23.33
C SER A 207 -5.98 10.50 -22.34
N ASP A 208 -6.87 11.47 -22.37
CA ASP A 208 -7.97 11.65 -21.41
C ASP A 208 -8.90 10.43 -21.41
N SER A 209 -8.63 9.49 -20.50
CA SER A 209 -9.20 8.13 -20.51
C SER A 209 -10.34 7.97 -19.50
N GLY A 210 -10.85 9.09 -18.94
CA GLY A 210 -11.84 9.09 -17.87
C GLY A 210 -11.32 8.55 -16.53
N LYS A 211 -9.99 8.52 -16.35
CA LYS A 211 -9.31 8.11 -15.12
C LYS A 211 -9.22 9.27 -14.14
N THR A 212 -9.23 8.95 -12.85
CA THR A 212 -9.06 9.93 -11.77
C THR A 212 -7.60 10.31 -11.64
N HIS A 213 -7.31 11.62 -11.66
CA HIS A 213 -6.01 12.21 -11.40
C HIS A 213 -5.83 12.38 -9.90
N TYR A 214 -4.74 11.83 -9.37
CA TYR A 214 -4.35 12.04 -7.99
C TYR A 214 -3.06 12.84 -7.94
N TYR A 215 -3.19 14.13 -7.63
CA TYR A 215 -2.06 15.05 -7.49
C TYR A 215 -1.26 14.75 -6.22
N GLN A 216 0.07 14.75 -6.32
CA GLN A 216 0.97 14.40 -5.23
C GLN A 216 1.88 15.54 -4.79
N CYS A 217 2.00 15.72 -3.48
CA CYS A 217 2.94 16.62 -2.83
C CYS A 217 3.75 15.85 -1.78
N HIS A 218 5.05 16.10 -1.72
CA HIS A 218 5.96 15.53 -0.74
C HIS A 218 6.43 16.65 0.19
N VAL A 219 6.37 16.41 1.49
CA VAL A 219 6.75 17.35 2.55
C VAL A 219 8.00 16.80 3.26
N ALA A 220 9.07 17.58 3.24
CA ALA A 220 10.34 17.27 3.89
C ALA A 220 10.32 17.66 5.38
N PRO A 221 11.22 17.09 6.21
CA PRO A 221 11.27 17.34 7.66
C PRO A 221 11.38 18.80 8.10
N ASP A 222 12.00 19.64 7.27
CA ASP A 222 12.16 21.09 7.52
C ASP A 222 10.88 21.90 7.25
N GLY A 223 9.86 21.26 6.68
CA GLY A 223 8.59 21.88 6.28
C GLY A 223 8.58 22.38 4.83
N SER A 224 9.68 22.26 4.09
CA SER A 224 9.66 22.49 2.64
C SER A 224 8.84 21.39 1.96
N TYR A 225 8.22 21.72 0.82
CA TYR A 225 7.44 20.76 0.08
C TYR A 225 7.65 20.88 -1.43
N ARG A 226 7.51 19.74 -2.11
CA ARG A 226 7.73 19.61 -3.54
C ARG A 226 6.59 18.83 -4.19
N LEU A 227 6.11 19.34 -5.32
CA LEU A 227 5.11 18.63 -6.14
C LEU A 227 5.81 17.54 -6.95
N LYS A 228 5.23 16.34 -6.99
CA LYS A 228 5.81 15.16 -7.66
C LYS A 228 5.06 14.74 -8.93
N GLY A 229 4.00 15.47 -9.29
CA GLY A 229 3.14 15.12 -10.42
C GLY A 229 1.82 14.49 -9.97
N TYR A 230 1.17 13.76 -10.88
CA TYR A 230 -0.09 13.08 -10.60
C TYR A 230 -0.05 11.64 -11.12
N PHE A 231 -0.80 10.75 -10.47
CA PHE A 231 -1.02 9.38 -10.93
C PHE A 231 -2.46 9.20 -11.40
N LEU A 232 -2.64 8.38 -12.44
CA LEU A 232 -3.95 8.02 -12.96
C LEU A 232 -4.42 6.71 -12.35
N GLU A 233 -5.63 6.71 -11.79
CA GLU A 233 -6.30 5.49 -11.39
C GLU A 233 -7.63 5.29 -12.13
N ASN A 234 -7.92 4.04 -12.50
CA ASN A 234 -9.19 3.66 -13.10
C ASN A 234 -10.40 3.82 -12.15
N THR A 235 -10.17 4.13 -10.87
CA THR A 235 -11.21 4.22 -9.84
C THR A 235 -10.92 5.36 -8.90
N GLY A 236 -11.78 6.37 -8.90
CA GLY A 236 -11.78 7.45 -7.92
C GLY A 236 -12.44 7.05 -6.60
N THR A 237 -12.17 7.85 -5.56
CA THR A 237 -12.90 7.76 -4.29
C THR A 237 -14.13 8.66 -4.31
N HIS A 238 -15.03 8.52 -3.33
CA HIS A 238 -16.16 9.42 -3.17
C HIS A 238 -15.71 10.89 -3.05
N LEU A 239 -14.63 11.14 -2.28
CA LEU A 239 -13.99 12.46 -2.19
C LEU A 239 -13.66 13.09 -3.56
N HIS A 240 -13.00 12.34 -4.45
CA HIS A 240 -12.61 12.84 -5.77
C HIS A 240 -13.83 13.04 -6.68
N LYS A 241 -14.82 12.13 -6.63
CA LYS A 241 -16.04 12.24 -7.43
C LYS A 241 -16.89 13.44 -7.07
N VAL A 242 -16.91 13.81 -5.78
CA VAL A 242 -17.67 14.98 -5.30
C VAL A 242 -16.91 16.25 -5.60
N LEU A 243 -15.64 16.35 -5.18
CA LEU A 243 -14.90 17.61 -5.24
C LEU A 243 -14.26 17.90 -6.61
N GLY A 244 -14.08 16.89 -7.46
CA GLY A 244 -13.21 16.99 -8.62
C GLY A 244 -11.74 16.77 -8.26
N ASP A 245 -11.00 16.19 -9.21
CA ASP A 245 -9.61 15.77 -9.02
C ASP A 245 -8.69 16.95 -8.62
N ASP A 246 -8.94 18.13 -9.18
CA ASP A 246 -8.15 19.34 -8.97
C ASP A 246 -8.36 19.98 -7.60
N ASN A 247 -9.29 19.49 -6.79
CA ASN A 247 -9.55 19.99 -5.44
C ASN A 247 -9.04 19.05 -4.34
N VAL A 248 -8.31 17.97 -4.72
CA VAL A 248 -7.76 16.97 -3.80
C VAL A 248 -6.26 16.79 -4.03
N LEU A 249 -5.47 16.97 -2.96
CA LEU A 249 -4.03 16.80 -2.95
C LEU A 249 -3.63 15.64 -2.03
N THR A 250 -2.93 14.65 -2.58
CA THR A 250 -2.35 13.56 -1.78
C THR A 250 -0.98 14.00 -1.26
N VAL A 251 -0.82 14.06 0.05
CA VAL A 251 0.39 14.55 0.71
C VAL A 251 1.14 13.39 1.36
N ARG A 252 2.44 13.29 1.07
CA ARG A 252 3.37 12.38 1.72
C ARG A 252 4.32 13.18 2.59
N PHE A 253 4.55 12.71 3.80
CA PHE A 253 5.45 13.36 4.75
C PHE A 253 6.66 12.44 5.00
N ASP A 254 7.86 12.96 4.79
CA ASP A 254 9.08 12.18 4.88
C ASP A 254 9.38 11.73 6.31
N GLN A 255 10.10 10.60 6.43
CA GLN A 255 10.50 10.07 7.74
C GLN A 255 11.59 10.96 8.35
N LEU A 256 11.50 11.18 9.65
CA LEU A 256 12.51 11.95 10.38
C LEU A 256 13.80 11.13 10.55
N PRO A 257 14.99 11.75 10.46
CA PRO A 257 16.26 11.07 10.76
C PRO A 257 16.26 10.51 12.18
N LYS A 258 16.75 9.27 12.36
CA LYS A 258 16.77 8.57 13.67
C LYS A 258 17.67 9.22 14.74
N GLU A 259 18.45 10.24 14.40
CA GLU A 259 19.50 10.85 15.23
C GLU A 259 19.23 12.33 15.56
N SER A 260 17.96 12.77 15.56
CA SER A 260 17.65 14.16 15.89
C SER A 260 17.58 14.38 17.41
N THR A 261 18.71 14.78 18.02
CA THR A 261 18.72 15.50 19.31
C THR A 261 18.14 16.90 19.10
N TYR A 262 16.81 17.01 19.05
CA TYR A 262 16.11 18.28 19.22
C TYR A 262 15.20 18.16 20.43
N CYS A 263 15.37 19.06 21.39
CA CYS A 263 14.52 19.19 22.58
C CYS A 263 13.15 19.84 22.28
N ASP A 264 12.71 19.87 21.02
CA ASP A 264 11.41 20.39 20.60
C ASP A 264 10.64 19.33 19.82
N ASN A 265 9.30 19.37 19.90
CA ASN A 265 8.39 18.40 19.27
C ASN A 265 8.81 18.12 17.81
N PRO A 266 9.26 16.88 17.48
CA PRO A 266 9.90 16.57 16.19
C PRO A 266 8.99 16.77 14.97
N TYR A 267 7.67 16.93 15.19
CA TYR A 267 6.67 17.13 14.16
C TYR A 267 6.10 18.57 14.14
N SER A 268 6.77 19.54 14.78
CA SER A 268 6.30 20.93 14.84
C SER A 268 6.05 21.52 13.45
N LYS A 269 6.96 21.30 12.50
CA LYS A 269 6.81 21.74 11.11
C LYS A 269 5.67 21.06 10.37
N TYR A 270 5.43 19.77 10.62
CA TYR A 270 4.29 19.07 10.00
C TYR A 270 2.96 19.60 10.52
N LYS A 271 2.89 19.93 11.83
CA LYS A 271 1.71 20.57 12.42
C LYS A 271 1.46 21.96 11.86
N GLU A 272 2.52 22.74 11.62
CA GLU A 272 2.44 24.04 10.98
C GLU A 272 1.83 23.94 9.57
N ILE A 273 2.30 22.98 8.75
CA ILE A 273 1.75 22.71 7.42
C ILE A 273 0.28 22.25 7.47
N ALA A 274 -0.07 21.38 8.42
CA ALA A 274 -1.45 20.94 8.56
C ALA A 274 -2.40 22.10 8.87
N LYS A 275 -1.93 23.04 9.70
CA LYS A 275 -2.69 24.23 10.10
C LYS A 275 -2.78 25.26 8.98
N ASN A 276 -1.64 25.65 8.41
CA ASN A 276 -1.56 26.72 7.41
C ASN A 276 -2.00 26.25 6.02
N GLY A 277 -1.85 24.96 5.73
CA GLY A 277 -2.09 24.38 4.42
C GLY A 277 -0.88 24.49 3.48
N ILE A 278 -1.02 23.91 2.30
CA ILE A 278 -0.04 23.87 1.22
C ILE A 278 -0.56 24.76 0.09
N MET A 279 0.29 25.68 -0.39
CA MET A 279 -0.04 26.53 -1.52
C MET A 279 0.38 25.84 -2.83
N VAL A 280 -0.55 25.71 -3.76
CA VAL A 280 -0.30 25.24 -5.12
C VAL A 280 -0.73 26.35 -6.07
N GLY A 281 0.21 27.21 -6.45
CA GLY A 281 -0.09 28.47 -7.15
C GLY A 281 -0.98 29.36 -6.28
N LEU A 282 -2.15 29.75 -6.80
CA LEU A 282 -3.14 30.60 -6.12
C LEU A 282 -4.23 29.81 -5.37
N ARG A 283 -3.99 28.53 -5.07
CA ARG A 283 -4.93 27.64 -4.38
C ARG A 283 -4.31 27.09 -3.09
N ARG A 284 -5.04 27.18 -1.98
CA ARG A 284 -4.65 26.68 -0.66
C ARG A 284 -5.30 25.33 -0.39
N TYR A 285 -4.50 24.35 0.02
CA TYR A 285 -4.94 23.00 0.36
C TYR A 285 -4.70 22.73 1.85
N GLN A 286 -5.70 22.26 2.59
CA GLN A 286 -5.58 21.98 4.03
C GLN A 286 -5.93 20.54 4.36
N PHE A 287 -5.37 20.04 5.48
CA PHE A 287 -5.53 18.66 5.92
C PHE A 287 -7.02 18.29 6.08
N PHE A 288 -7.41 17.16 5.48
CA PHE A 288 -8.81 16.73 5.48
C PHE A 288 -9.01 15.36 6.12
N VAL A 289 -8.26 14.35 5.66
CA VAL A 289 -8.44 12.96 6.07
C VAL A 289 -7.20 12.14 5.75
N PHE A 290 -6.98 11.04 6.47
CA PHE A 290 -5.93 10.09 6.12
C PHE A 290 -6.43 8.64 6.15
N LYS A 291 -5.65 7.75 5.53
CA LYS A 291 -5.91 6.31 5.53
C LYS A 291 -4.62 5.50 5.39
N ASP A 292 -4.54 4.39 6.11
CA ASP A 292 -3.41 3.46 6.01
C ASP A 292 -3.22 2.95 4.58
N GLY A 293 -1.96 2.88 4.13
CA GLY A 293 -1.58 2.23 2.87
C GLY A 293 -2.07 0.78 2.84
N GLY A 294 -2.93 0.44 1.87
CA GLY A 294 -3.58 -0.86 1.78
C GLY A 294 -2.60 -2.03 1.49
N LYS A 295 -3.07 -3.28 1.61
CA LYS A 295 -2.28 -4.52 1.37
C LYS A 295 -1.54 -4.58 0.01
N ALA A 296 -1.96 -3.81 -1.00
CA ALA A 296 -1.34 -3.81 -2.33
C ALA A 296 0.01 -3.08 -2.38
N GLU A 297 0.18 -2.01 -1.59
CA GLU A 297 1.45 -1.27 -1.49
C GLU A 297 2.48 -2.02 -0.64
N LYS A 298 2.01 -2.93 0.23
CA LYS A 298 2.84 -3.82 1.07
C LYS A 298 3.69 -4.84 0.29
N LYS A 299 3.49 -4.99 -1.02
CA LYS A 299 4.26 -5.93 -1.87
C LYS A 299 5.51 -5.32 -2.50
N LYS A 300 5.69 -3.99 -2.47
CA LYS A 300 6.93 -3.35 -2.93
C LYS A 300 8.01 -3.61 -1.87
N ARG A 301 9.11 -4.27 -2.24
CA ARG A 301 10.09 -4.89 -1.31
C ARG A 301 10.77 -3.91 -0.34
N ASN A 302 10.71 -2.59 -0.59
CA ASN A 302 11.34 -1.55 0.25
C ASN A 302 10.42 -0.39 0.66
N SER A 303 9.10 -0.46 0.43
CA SER A 303 8.18 0.62 0.82
C SER A 303 7.89 0.57 2.32
N THR A 304 8.39 1.55 3.08
CA THR A 304 7.91 1.82 4.44
C THR A 304 6.40 2.07 4.40
N LYS A 305 5.66 1.57 5.39
CA LYS A 305 4.21 1.74 5.54
C LYS A 305 3.87 3.24 5.64
N GLN A 306 3.74 3.95 4.52
CA GLN A 306 3.39 5.37 4.57
C GLN A 306 1.87 5.52 4.48
N VAL A 307 1.30 6.14 5.51
CA VAL A 307 -0.12 6.49 5.58
C VAL A 307 -0.41 7.55 4.52
N LYS A 308 -1.48 7.37 3.73
CA LYS A 308 -1.89 8.36 2.73
C LYS A 308 -2.63 9.48 3.42
N CYS A 309 -2.12 10.70 3.29
CA CYS A 309 -2.75 11.91 3.80
C CYS A 309 -3.39 12.68 2.64
N TYR A 310 -4.61 13.19 2.84
CA TYR A 310 -5.35 13.93 1.82
C TYR A 310 -5.65 15.31 2.34
N PHE A 311 -5.30 16.29 1.52
CA PHE A 311 -5.61 17.69 1.70
C PHE A 311 -6.65 18.09 0.67
N ILE A 312 -7.57 18.98 1.02
CA ILE A 312 -8.57 19.52 0.10
C ILE A 312 -8.35 21.00 -0.10
N ARG A 313 -8.81 21.51 -1.24
CA ARG A 313 -8.79 22.94 -1.49
C ARG A 313 -9.78 23.68 -0.58
N THR A 314 -9.29 24.68 0.15
CA THR A 314 -10.08 25.51 1.07
C THR A 314 -10.00 27.01 0.81
N GLY A 315 -9.05 27.44 -0.04
CA GLY A 315 -8.90 28.84 -0.39
C GLY A 315 -8.43 29.00 -1.83
N SER A 316 -8.80 30.11 -2.45
CA SER A 316 -8.20 30.51 -3.71
C SER A 316 -8.30 32.00 -3.98
N THR A 317 -7.28 32.52 -4.64
CA THR A 317 -7.20 33.91 -5.11
C THR A 317 -7.04 33.97 -6.64
N ALA A 318 -7.25 32.84 -7.34
CA ALA A 318 -7.27 32.80 -8.80
C ALA A 318 -8.57 33.42 -9.32
N SER A 319 -8.47 34.28 -10.34
CA SER A 319 -9.62 34.98 -10.93
C SER A 319 -10.72 34.03 -11.42
N SER A 320 -10.33 32.95 -12.11
CA SER A 320 -11.23 31.91 -12.62
C SER A 320 -12.13 31.29 -11.54
N ASP A 321 -11.59 31.16 -10.33
CA ASP A 321 -12.25 30.52 -9.20
C ASP A 321 -13.04 31.51 -8.33
N MET A 322 -12.74 32.81 -8.45
CA MET A 322 -13.55 33.89 -7.86
C MET A 322 -14.81 34.15 -8.70
N GLU A 323 -14.74 33.95 -10.01
CA GLU A 323 -15.90 34.02 -10.91
C GLU A 323 -16.83 32.82 -10.76
N ASN A 324 -16.27 31.62 -10.58
CA ASN A 324 -17.01 30.38 -10.36
C ASN A 324 -16.54 29.68 -9.06
N PRO A 325 -17.25 29.85 -7.93
CA PRO A 325 -16.86 29.24 -6.67
C PRO A 325 -16.80 27.71 -6.77
N TYR A 326 -15.71 27.11 -6.29
CA TYR A 326 -15.60 25.67 -6.12
C TYR A 326 -16.48 25.18 -4.95
N ILE A 327 -16.78 23.88 -4.93
CA ILE A 327 -17.83 23.26 -4.09
C ILE A 327 -17.74 23.61 -2.60
N LEU A 328 -16.52 23.72 -2.05
CA LEU A 328 -16.27 23.99 -0.63
C LEU A 328 -15.80 25.43 -0.36
N SER A 329 -16.00 26.33 -1.31
CA SER A 329 -15.56 27.72 -1.17
C SER A 329 -16.25 28.41 0.01
N GLY A 330 -15.47 29.04 0.88
CA GLY A 330 -15.96 29.77 2.06
C GLY A 330 -16.36 28.89 3.25
N MET A 331 -16.20 27.57 3.15
CA MET A 331 -16.49 26.63 4.23
C MET A 331 -15.24 26.39 5.09
N SER A 332 -15.43 26.26 6.41
CA SER A 332 -14.40 25.69 7.27
C SER A 332 -14.18 24.20 6.97
N ILE A 333 -13.02 23.66 7.36
CA ILE A 333 -12.74 22.22 7.24
C ILE A 333 -13.80 21.40 7.99
N HIS A 334 -14.24 21.87 9.16
CA HIS A 334 -15.27 21.20 9.94
C HIS A 334 -16.60 21.10 9.17
N GLU A 335 -17.10 22.21 8.64
CA GLU A 335 -18.32 22.26 7.81
C GLU A 335 -18.19 21.40 6.55
N ALA A 336 -17.04 21.47 5.87
CA ALA A 336 -16.75 20.65 4.71
C ALA A 336 -16.86 19.15 5.01
N ARG A 337 -16.39 18.68 6.18
CA ARG A 337 -16.55 17.27 6.59
C ARG A 337 -18.01 16.91 6.86
N MET A 338 -18.79 17.83 7.44
CA MET A 338 -20.23 17.62 7.72
C MET A 338 -21.04 17.37 6.44
N HIS A 339 -20.69 17.99 5.32
CA HIS A 339 -21.37 17.76 4.04
C HIS A 339 -21.25 16.32 3.53
N PHE A 340 -20.19 15.59 3.90
CA PHE A 340 -20.07 14.17 3.57
C PHE A 340 -20.82 13.27 4.56
N MET A 341 -20.76 13.61 5.85
CA MET A 341 -21.43 12.89 6.94
C MET A 341 -21.31 13.67 8.27
N HIS A 342 -22.25 13.46 9.19
CA HIS A 342 -22.30 14.10 10.51
C HIS A 342 -21.33 13.44 11.51
N VAL A 343 -20.05 13.34 11.15
CA VAL A 343 -18.99 12.66 11.92
C VAL A 343 -18.68 13.28 13.28
N HIS A 344 -19.08 14.54 13.50
CA HIS A 344 -18.94 15.20 14.79
C HIS A 344 -19.74 14.53 15.91
N THR A 345 -20.76 13.74 15.57
CA THR A 345 -21.58 12.97 16.52
C THR A 345 -20.89 11.74 17.10
N LEU A 346 -19.70 11.39 16.61
CA LEU A 346 -18.99 10.18 17.02
C LEU A 346 -18.34 10.32 18.40
N PRO A 347 -18.16 9.23 19.15
CA PRO A 347 -17.75 9.29 20.56
C PRO A 347 -16.29 9.67 20.80
N SER A 348 -15.41 9.66 19.78
CA SER A 348 -14.00 10.01 19.93
C SER A 348 -13.36 10.47 18.61
N PRO A 349 -12.27 11.27 18.66
CA PRO A 349 -11.53 11.67 17.46
C PRO A 349 -10.92 10.50 16.66
N ALA A 350 -10.58 9.39 17.31
CA ALA A 350 -10.12 8.17 16.63
C ALA A 350 -11.24 7.53 15.80
N ASN A 351 -12.44 7.40 16.39
CA ASN A 351 -13.62 6.89 15.68
C ASN A 351 -14.00 7.85 14.55
N TYR A 352 -13.95 9.17 14.81
CA TYR A 352 -14.16 10.23 13.82
C TYR A 352 -13.35 9.96 12.55
N MET A 353 -12.02 9.87 12.66
CA MET A 353 -11.16 9.71 11.48
C MET A 353 -11.31 8.33 10.83
N ALA A 354 -11.50 7.28 11.63
CA ALA A 354 -11.73 5.93 11.12
C ALA A 354 -12.99 5.87 10.24
N ARG A 355 -14.11 6.49 10.67
CA ARG A 355 -15.36 6.53 9.87
C ARG A 355 -15.30 7.52 8.73
N PHE A 356 -14.69 8.68 8.94
CA PHE A 356 -14.55 9.68 7.88
C PHE A 356 -13.73 9.15 6.69
N SER A 357 -12.72 8.29 6.95
CA SER A 357 -11.93 7.62 5.91
C SER A 357 -12.73 6.72 4.95
N LEU A 358 -14.03 6.46 5.21
CA LEU A 358 -14.89 5.71 4.30
C LEU A 358 -15.05 6.40 2.95
N ILE A 359 -14.99 7.75 2.88
CA ILE A 359 -15.04 8.53 1.63
C ILE A 359 -13.82 8.28 0.72
N LEU A 360 -12.76 7.69 1.26
CA LEU A 360 -11.54 7.29 0.57
C LEU A 360 -11.59 5.83 0.07
N SER A 361 -12.76 5.20 0.11
CA SER A 361 -12.95 3.87 -0.48
C SER A 361 -12.90 3.97 -2.00
N LYS A 362 -12.17 3.05 -2.66
CA LYS A 362 -12.19 2.92 -4.11
C LYS A 362 -13.47 2.19 -4.50
N THR A 363 -14.37 2.91 -5.16
CA THR A 363 -15.74 2.46 -5.42
C THR A 363 -16.18 2.83 -6.82
N LYS A 364 -17.24 2.20 -7.31
CA LYS A 364 -18.01 2.65 -8.48
C LYS A 364 -19.31 3.28 -7.97
N LYS A 365 -19.57 4.54 -8.31
CA LYS A 365 -20.84 5.19 -7.97
C LYS A 365 -21.95 4.53 -8.78
N LEU A 366 -23.07 4.22 -8.14
CA LEU A 366 -24.29 3.80 -8.80
C LEU A 366 -25.01 5.06 -9.30
N GLU A 367 -25.36 5.10 -10.59
CA GLU A 367 -26.04 6.26 -11.18
C GLU A 367 -27.54 6.16 -10.91
N VAL A 368 -27.93 6.59 -9.71
CA VAL A 368 -29.31 6.57 -9.19
C VAL A 368 -29.63 7.92 -8.56
N ASP A 369 -30.89 8.34 -8.64
CA ASP A 369 -31.37 9.49 -7.87
C ASP A 369 -31.57 9.05 -6.41
N MET A 370 -30.73 9.55 -5.52
CA MET A 370 -30.80 9.24 -4.09
C MET A 370 -32.11 9.72 -3.44
N THR A 371 -32.83 10.67 -4.05
CA THR A 371 -34.11 11.18 -3.53
C THR A 371 -35.29 10.25 -3.81
N GLU A 372 -35.18 9.41 -4.84
CA GLU A 372 -36.21 8.41 -5.17
C GLU A 372 -35.99 7.09 -4.40
N ILE A 373 -34.78 6.87 -3.85
CA ILE A 373 -34.47 5.68 -3.06
C ILE A 373 -35.14 5.74 -1.69
N THR A 374 -35.99 4.76 -1.42
CA THR A 374 -36.57 4.54 -0.10
C THR A 374 -35.59 3.76 0.78
N VAL A 375 -34.99 4.44 1.76
CA VAL A 375 -34.13 3.82 2.77
C VAL A 375 -34.96 3.44 4.00
N MET A 376 -35.20 2.15 4.19
CA MET A 376 -35.89 1.62 5.37
C MET A 376 -34.88 1.12 6.40
N GLN A 377 -35.07 1.47 7.66
CA GLN A 377 -34.31 0.87 8.75
C GLN A 377 -35.07 -0.35 9.29
N ILE A 378 -34.38 -1.49 9.41
CA ILE A 378 -34.88 -2.74 10.02
C ILE A 378 -33.97 -3.11 11.20
N ASP A 379 -34.50 -3.79 12.21
CA ASP A 379 -33.74 -4.13 13.43
C ASP A 379 -32.62 -5.13 13.15
N ASP A 380 -31.56 -5.15 13.96
CA ASP A 380 -30.61 -6.26 13.91
C ASP A 380 -31.25 -7.54 14.48
N ILE A 381 -30.83 -8.71 13.97
CA ILE A 381 -31.33 -9.99 14.43
C ILE A 381 -30.50 -10.41 15.64
N HIS A 382 -31.10 -10.46 16.83
CA HIS A 382 -30.41 -10.80 18.07
C HIS A 382 -30.10 -12.30 18.18
N CYS A 383 -28.98 -12.60 18.84
CA CYS A 383 -28.65 -13.95 19.28
C CYS A 383 -29.40 -14.29 20.56
N HIS A 384 -29.97 -15.49 20.64
CA HIS A 384 -30.77 -15.93 21.78
C HIS A 384 -30.19 -17.19 22.41
N ASP A 385 -30.29 -17.30 23.73
CA ASP A 385 -29.97 -18.54 24.45
C ASP A 385 -31.08 -19.59 24.30
N GLN A 386 -30.89 -20.76 24.91
CA GLN A 386 -31.89 -21.85 24.89
C GLN A 386 -33.23 -21.48 25.54
N SER A 387 -33.25 -20.43 26.37
CA SER A 387 -34.45 -19.89 27.03
C SER A 387 -35.05 -18.70 26.28
N ASN A 388 -34.55 -18.40 25.07
CA ASN A 388 -34.97 -17.29 24.23
C ASN A 388 -34.71 -15.89 24.83
N ASN A 389 -33.67 -15.75 25.65
CA ASN A 389 -33.19 -14.44 26.13
C ASN A 389 -32.05 -13.92 25.26
N ASP A 390 -31.94 -12.59 25.13
CA ASP A 390 -30.84 -11.93 24.44
C ASP A 390 -29.48 -12.31 25.05
N VAL A 391 -28.58 -12.83 24.22
CA VAL A 391 -27.20 -13.10 24.63
C VAL A 391 -26.40 -11.81 24.53
N LEU A 392 -25.78 -11.40 25.63
CA LEU A 392 -24.98 -10.18 25.68
C LEU A 392 -23.50 -10.44 25.37
N ASP A 393 -22.84 -9.46 24.75
CA ASP A 393 -21.41 -9.42 24.52
C ASP A 393 -20.65 -9.04 25.80
N LYS A 394 -19.31 -9.01 25.72
CA LYS A 394 -18.46 -8.62 26.86
C LYS A 394 -18.79 -7.22 27.39
N ASN A 395 -19.33 -6.33 26.56
CA ASN A 395 -19.67 -4.95 26.90
C ASN A 395 -21.14 -4.77 27.34
N GLY A 396 -21.92 -5.84 27.42
CA GLY A 396 -23.34 -5.79 27.81
C GLY A 396 -24.30 -5.40 26.68
N LYS A 397 -23.87 -5.45 25.41
CA LYS A 397 -24.74 -5.24 24.24
C LYS A 397 -25.26 -6.57 23.70
N PRO A 398 -26.48 -6.65 23.15
CA PRO A 398 -26.95 -7.85 22.48
C PRO A 398 -25.99 -8.28 21.36
N ARG A 399 -25.64 -9.56 21.33
CA ARG A 399 -24.98 -10.19 20.19
C ARG A 399 -25.97 -10.29 19.03
N ILE A 400 -25.46 -10.17 17.81
CA ILE A 400 -26.31 -10.13 16.61
C ILE A 400 -25.85 -11.12 15.56
N HIS A 401 -26.82 -11.73 14.88
CA HIS A 401 -26.63 -12.58 13.71
C HIS A 401 -26.37 -11.74 12.45
N SER A 402 -26.86 -10.51 12.38
CA SER A 402 -26.92 -9.71 11.15
C SER A 402 -25.88 -8.59 11.00
N ASP A 403 -24.75 -8.67 11.72
CA ASP A 403 -23.76 -7.57 11.72
C ASP A 403 -23.29 -7.22 10.31
N GLY A 404 -23.65 -6.04 9.82
CA GLY A 404 -23.14 -5.50 8.57
C GLY A 404 -23.91 -5.91 7.30
N THR A 405 -25.07 -6.60 7.41
CA THR A 405 -25.85 -7.00 6.23
C THR A 405 -27.29 -6.48 6.20
N GLY A 406 -27.73 -6.03 5.02
CA GLY A 406 -29.08 -5.53 4.75
C GLY A 406 -29.57 -5.99 3.38
N TYR A 407 -30.61 -5.35 2.85
CA TYR A 407 -31.25 -5.78 1.60
C TYR A 407 -31.32 -4.67 0.56
N ILE A 408 -31.34 -5.07 -0.71
CA ILE A 408 -31.55 -4.20 -1.87
C ILE A 408 -32.58 -4.81 -2.82
N SER A 409 -33.46 -3.96 -3.33
CA SER A 409 -34.46 -4.32 -4.34
C SER A 409 -33.83 -4.78 -5.66
N GLU A 410 -34.57 -5.58 -6.42
CA GLU A 410 -34.07 -6.19 -7.65
C GLU A 410 -33.70 -5.17 -8.72
N ASP A 411 -34.49 -4.11 -8.89
CA ASP A 411 -34.24 -3.05 -9.86
C ASP A 411 -32.94 -2.31 -9.58
N LEU A 412 -32.69 -1.92 -8.33
CA LEU A 412 -31.42 -1.29 -7.94
C LEU A 412 -30.23 -2.25 -8.06
N ALA A 413 -30.41 -3.52 -7.70
CA ALA A 413 -29.37 -4.53 -7.86
C ALA A 413 -29.00 -4.76 -9.33
N ARG A 414 -29.97 -4.71 -10.25
CA ARG A 414 -29.73 -4.84 -11.70
C ARG A 414 -28.96 -3.66 -12.29
N MET A 415 -29.02 -2.48 -11.68
CA MET A 415 -28.20 -1.33 -12.07
C MET A 415 -26.72 -1.51 -11.67
N CYS A 416 -26.41 -2.42 -10.74
CA CYS A 416 -25.06 -2.64 -10.26
C CYS A 416 -24.25 -3.45 -11.30
N PRO A 417 -23.10 -2.94 -11.79
CA PRO A 417 -22.27 -3.69 -12.71
C PRO A 417 -21.75 -4.98 -12.07
N LEU A 418 -21.68 -6.06 -12.86
CA LEU A 418 -21.15 -7.34 -12.40
C LEU A 418 -19.62 -7.34 -12.40
N ASN A 419 -19.03 -8.23 -11.60
CA ASN A 419 -17.58 -8.42 -11.55
C ASN A 419 -16.82 -7.18 -11.05
N ILE A 420 -17.41 -6.40 -10.16
CA ILE A 420 -16.72 -5.30 -9.49
C ILE A 420 -15.82 -5.86 -8.40
N PHE A 421 -14.56 -5.41 -8.40
CA PHE A 421 -13.62 -5.63 -7.32
C PHE A 421 -12.85 -4.34 -7.01
N LYS A 422 -13.05 -3.80 -5.80
CA LYS A 422 -12.47 -2.52 -5.36
C LYS A 422 -12.79 -1.37 -6.34
N GLY A 423 -14.05 -1.29 -6.76
CA GLY A 423 -14.56 -0.32 -7.72
C GLY A 423 -14.18 -0.60 -9.19
N LYS A 424 -13.29 -1.56 -9.48
CA LYS A 424 -12.86 -1.89 -10.84
C LYS A 424 -13.74 -2.98 -11.44
N SER A 425 -14.30 -2.75 -12.63
CA SER A 425 -14.92 -3.82 -13.42
C SER A 425 -13.84 -4.73 -13.97
N MET A 426 -13.89 -6.01 -13.60
CA MET A 426 -12.86 -6.99 -13.95
C MET A 426 -13.00 -7.56 -15.38
N ARG A 427 -14.00 -7.13 -16.17
CA ARG A 427 -14.18 -7.49 -17.58
C ARG A 427 -14.92 -6.40 -18.35
N SER A 428 -14.27 -5.82 -19.35
CA SER A 428 -14.89 -5.15 -20.50
C SER A 428 -14.72 -6.06 -21.72
N ASN A 429 -15.51 -7.13 -21.81
CA ASN A 429 -15.68 -7.81 -23.08
C ASN A 429 -17.14 -7.65 -23.47
N ASN A 430 -17.33 -6.95 -24.58
CA ASN A 430 -18.52 -6.91 -25.40
C ASN A 430 -19.07 -8.32 -25.60
N ILE A 431 -19.93 -8.78 -24.70
CA ILE A 431 -21.02 -9.66 -25.07
C ILE A 431 -22.22 -8.74 -25.10
N GLN A 432 -22.31 -7.96 -26.17
CA GLN A 432 -23.56 -7.38 -26.65
C GLN A 432 -24.41 -8.55 -27.19
N GLY A 433 -24.73 -9.48 -26.31
CA GLY A 433 -25.59 -10.62 -26.54
C GLY A 433 -26.73 -10.50 -25.57
N THR A 434 -27.94 -10.54 -26.10
CA THR A 434 -29.27 -10.38 -25.51
C THR A 434 -29.63 -11.34 -24.35
N CYS A 435 -28.65 -11.91 -23.65
CA CYS A 435 -28.90 -12.74 -22.48
C CYS A 435 -29.12 -11.83 -21.25
N VAL A 436 -30.33 -11.85 -20.69
CA VAL A 436 -30.70 -11.13 -19.46
C VAL A 436 -29.69 -11.50 -18.38
N GLN A 437 -28.82 -10.56 -18.02
CA GLN A 437 -27.78 -10.81 -17.04
C GLN A 437 -28.41 -10.75 -15.64
N GLU A 438 -28.21 -11.82 -14.85
CA GLU A 438 -28.72 -11.84 -13.47
C GLU A 438 -27.96 -10.83 -12.59
N PRO A 439 -28.65 -10.14 -11.67
CA PRO A 439 -28.02 -9.18 -10.77
C PRO A 439 -27.03 -9.87 -9.82
N PRO A 440 -26.03 -9.15 -9.30
CA PRO A 440 -25.15 -9.67 -8.26
C PRO A 440 -25.96 -10.07 -7.02
N LEU A 441 -25.62 -11.22 -6.42
CA LEU A 441 -26.25 -11.73 -5.21
C LEU A 441 -25.97 -10.82 -4.01
N LEU A 442 -24.70 -10.46 -3.83
CA LEU A 442 -24.21 -9.65 -2.72
C LEU A 442 -23.46 -8.44 -3.26
N ILE A 443 -23.73 -7.26 -2.70
CA ILE A 443 -23.10 -6.00 -3.09
C ILE A 443 -22.53 -5.34 -1.85
N GLN A 444 -21.19 -5.27 -1.76
CA GLN A 444 -20.53 -4.51 -0.70
C GLN A 444 -20.62 -3.01 -1.03
N ILE A 445 -21.20 -2.23 -0.13
CA ILE A 445 -21.52 -0.82 -0.37
C ILE A 445 -20.89 0.12 0.65
N ARG A 446 -20.73 1.37 0.23
CA ARG A 446 -20.70 2.55 1.10
C ARG A 446 -21.87 3.43 0.66
N MET A 447 -22.73 3.83 1.58
CA MET A 447 -23.84 4.73 1.26
C MET A 447 -23.75 5.94 2.16
N PHE A 448 -23.79 7.12 1.54
CA PHE A 448 -23.85 8.41 2.22
C PHE A 448 -25.23 8.98 1.93
N ASN A 449 -26.02 9.23 2.96
CA ASN A 449 -27.39 9.70 2.81
C ASN A 449 -27.80 10.58 3.97
N ASP A 450 -28.09 11.84 3.69
CA ASP A 450 -28.63 12.80 4.66
C ASP A 450 -27.79 12.86 5.95
N GLY A 451 -26.47 13.01 5.77
CA GLY A 451 -25.49 13.06 6.85
C GLY A 451 -25.15 11.71 7.50
N SER A 452 -25.89 10.64 7.18
CA SER A 452 -25.59 9.28 7.65
C SER A 452 -24.58 8.58 6.74
N ALA A 453 -23.74 7.72 7.31
CA ALA A 453 -22.81 6.86 6.57
C ALA A 453 -23.04 5.39 6.91
N VAL A 454 -23.42 4.61 5.89
CA VAL A 454 -23.73 3.19 5.99
C VAL A 454 -22.62 2.37 5.31
N LYS A 455 -22.18 1.31 5.97
CA LYS A 455 -21.16 0.38 5.51
C LYS A 455 -21.65 -1.05 5.72
N GLY A 456 -21.68 -1.84 4.65
CA GLY A 456 -22.06 -3.25 4.76
C GLY A 456 -22.17 -3.96 3.43
N ILE A 457 -22.86 -5.09 3.44
CA ILE A 457 -23.32 -5.82 2.26
C ILE A 457 -24.84 -5.67 2.12
N PHE A 458 -25.32 -5.38 0.91
CA PHE A 458 -26.70 -5.62 0.54
C PHE A 458 -26.86 -6.97 -0.16
N LEU A 459 -27.80 -7.77 0.35
CA LEU A 459 -28.32 -8.97 -0.29
C LEU A 459 -29.48 -8.60 -1.21
N LEU A 460 -29.47 -9.11 -2.43
CA LEU A 460 -30.62 -9.03 -3.33
C LEU A 460 -31.87 -9.63 -2.66
N ASN A 461 -32.95 -8.85 -2.62
CA ASN A 461 -34.24 -9.32 -2.16
C ASN A 461 -35.34 -8.90 -3.16
N LYS A 462 -35.79 -9.87 -3.94
CA LYS A 462 -36.84 -9.69 -4.97
C LYS A 462 -38.23 -9.40 -4.39
N ASN A 463 -38.42 -9.61 -3.09
CA ASN A 463 -39.67 -9.30 -2.41
C ASN A 463 -39.78 -7.83 -1.99
N LEU A 464 -38.72 -7.03 -2.16
CA LEU A 464 -38.76 -5.60 -1.86
C LEU A 464 -39.48 -4.82 -2.97
N PRO A 465 -40.23 -3.76 -2.61
CA PRO A 465 -40.69 -2.80 -3.58
C PRO A 465 -39.52 -2.21 -4.37
N PRO A 466 -39.75 -1.75 -5.62
CA PRO A 466 -38.73 -1.05 -6.39
C PRO A 466 -38.12 0.13 -5.63
N GLN A 467 -36.88 0.47 -5.96
CA GLN A 467 -36.13 1.60 -5.40
C GLN A 467 -35.97 1.56 -3.87
N THR A 468 -36.04 0.38 -3.28
CA THR A 468 -35.96 0.22 -1.82
C THR A 468 -34.63 -0.42 -1.41
N VAL A 469 -34.04 0.11 -0.35
CA VAL A 469 -32.96 -0.53 0.40
C VAL A 469 -33.34 -0.66 1.87
N GLN A 470 -32.91 -1.73 2.52
CA GLN A 470 -33.11 -1.94 3.96
C GLN A 470 -31.75 -1.99 4.67
N VAL A 471 -31.57 -1.14 5.67
CA VAL A 471 -30.34 -1.00 6.45
C VAL A 471 -30.58 -1.38 7.91
N ARG A 472 -29.58 -1.98 8.55
CA ARG A 472 -29.62 -2.33 9.98
C ARG A 472 -28.77 -1.37 10.83
N PRO A 473 -29.06 -1.20 12.13
CA PRO A 473 -28.25 -0.38 13.04
C PRO A 473 -26.75 -0.71 12.97
N SER A 474 -26.39 -2.00 12.89
CA SER A 474 -25.02 -2.47 12.75
C SER A 474 -24.31 -1.94 11.49
N MET A 475 -25.04 -1.64 10.41
CA MET A 475 -24.48 -1.09 9.17
C MET A 475 -24.23 0.42 9.26
N ILE A 476 -24.97 1.14 10.11
CA ILE A 476 -24.89 2.60 10.23
C ILE A 476 -23.66 2.95 11.09
N LYS A 477 -22.64 3.51 10.45
CA LYS A 477 -21.38 3.86 11.12
C LYS A 477 -21.36 5.31 11.59
N VAL A 478 -22.18 6.16 10.99
CA VAL A 478 -22.44 7.55 11.39
C VAL A 478 -23.93 7.80 11.22
N TYR A 479 -24.59 8.30 12.27
CA TYR A 479 -25.99 8.69 12.22
C TYR A 479 -26.13 10.17 11.87
N LYS A 480 -27.25 10.51 11.23
CA LYS A 480 -27.66 11.90 11.08
C LYS A 480 -27.82 12.56 12.46
N ASP A 481 -27.12 13.68 12.66
CA ASP A 481 -27.45 14.63 13.71
C ASP A 481 -28.88 15.19 13.52
N LYS A 482 -29.76 14.92 14.49
CA LYS A 482 -31.16 15.36 14.47
C LYS A 482 -31.31 16.86 14.68
N ASN A 483 -30.29 17.53 15.24
CA ASN A 483 -30.30 18.97 15.46
C ASN A 483 -29.98 19.76 14.19
N LEU A 484 -29.36 19.10 13.20
CA LEU A 484 -29.08 19.69 11.88
C LEU A 484 -30.27 19.45 10.95
N SER A 485 -31.20 20.40 10.94
CA SER A 485 -32.28 20.46 9.95
C SER A 485 -31.84 21.27 8.72
N ASN A 486 -32.21 20.81 7.52
CA ASN A 486 -31.92 21.47 6.24
C ASN A 486 -30.42 21.67 5.89
N PHE A 487 -29.51 20.89 6.49
CA PHE A 487 -28.11 20.88 6.09
C PHE A 487 -27.92 20.05 4.82
N SER A 488 -27.31 20.63 3.77
CA SER A 488 -27.09 19.93 2.49
C SER A 488 -26.00 18.87 2.62
N THR A 489 -26.16 17.70 2.01
CA THR A 489 -25.16 16.62 2.06
C THR A 489 -24.90 15.99 0.70
N PHE A 490 -23.70 15.46 0.52
CA PHE A 490 -23.28 14.76 -0.69
C PHE A 490 -23.75 13.30 -0.66
N ASN A 491 -24.98 13.06 -1.07
CA ASN A 491 -25.57 11.73 -1.05
C ASN A 491 -25.02 10.87 -2.20
N SER A 492 -24.76 9.60 -1.92
CA SER A 492 -24.35 8.62 -2.92
C SER A 492 -24.48 7.18 -2.45
N LEU A 493 -24.66 6.28 -3.42
CA LEU A 493 -24.54 4.84 -3.25
C LEU A 493 -23.32 4.34 -4.03
N GLU A 494 -22.32 3.85 -3.29
CA GLU A 494 -20.98 3.54 -3.80
C GLU A 494 -20.70 2.03 -3.67
N VAL A 495 -20.52 1.35 -4.80
CA VAL A 495 -20.24 -0.09 -4.86
C VAL A 495 -18.75 -0.36 -4.73
N VAL A 496 -18.36 -1.14 -3.72
CA VAL A 496 -16.97 -1.55 -3.48
C VAL A 496 -16.64 -2.83 -4.24
N THR A 497 -17.44 -3.88 -4.05
CA THR A 497 -17.22 -5.23 -4.60
C THR A 497 -18.57 -5.93 -4.76
N THR A 498 -18.74 -6.77 -5.77
CA THR A 498 -19.91 -7.65 -5.94
C THR A 498 -19.55 -9.12 -5.69
N SER A 499 -20.53 -9.95 -5.37
CA SER A 499 -20.41 -11.41 -5.44
C SER A 499 -19.95 -11.82 -6.83
N ASN A 500 -18.80 -12.47 -6.92
CA ASN A 500 -18.15 -12.80 -8.19
C ASN A 500 -17.84 -14.30 -8.26
N PRO A 501 -17.74 -14.89 -9.47
CA PRO A 501 -17.26 -16.25 -9.62
C PRO A 501 -15.94 -16.46 -8.85
N PRO A 502 -15.86 -17.45 -7.96
CA PRO A 502 -14.68 -17.65 -7.14
C PRO A 502 -13.49 -18.04 -8.02
N LYS A 503 -12.33 -17.46 -7.71
CA LYS A 503 -11.06 -17.93 -8.27
C LYS A 503 -10.68 -19.26 -7.61
N ARG A 504 -9.75 -19.99 -8.23
CA ARG A 504 -9.16 -21.18 -7.60
C ARG A 504 -8.66 -20.85 -6.20
N ALA A 505 -9.21 -21.52 -5.19
CA ALA A 505 -8.83 -21.28 -3.81
C ALA A 505 -7.40 -21.73 -3.54
N LYS A 506 -6.73 -21.01 -2.64
CA LYS A 506 -5.41 -21.35 -2.14
C LYS A 506 -5.45 -21.29 -0.62
N LEU A 507 -4.77 -22.22 0.04
CA LEU A 507 -4.55 -22.17 1.48
C LEU A 507 -3.65 -20.98 1.86
N SER A 508 -3.54 -20.69 3.16
CA SER A 508 -2.58 -19.72 3.72
C SER A 508 -1.69 -20.43 4.73
N LYS A 509 -0.54 -19.85 5.12
CA LYS A 509 0.31 -20.45 6.17
C LYS A 509 -0.46 -20.74 7.45
N ASN A 510 -1.31 -19.79 7.87
CA ASN A 510 -2.14 -19.93 9.06
C ASN A 510 -3.14 -21.08 8.89
N LEU A 511 -3.83 -21.15 7.75
CA LEU A 511 -4.78 -22.22 7.49
C LEU A 511 -4.08 -23.60 7.40
N VAL A 512 -2.91 -23.70 6.76
CA VAL A 512 -2.12 -24.94 6.74
C VAL A 512 -1.73 -25.36 8.16
N ALA A 513 -1.26 -24.43 8.99
CA ALA A 513 -0.90 -24.71 10.39
C ALA A 513 -2.12 -25.16 11.22
N LEU A 514 -3.27 -24.50 11.06
CA LEU A 514 -4.50 -24.85 11.76
C LEU A 514 -5.08 -26.20 11.30
N LEU A 515 -5.05 -26.49 9.99
CA LEU A 515 -5.48 -27.79 9.47
C LEU A 515 -4.57 -28.92 9.94
N SER A 516 -3.25 -28.68 9.96
CA SER A 516 -2.28 -29.63 10.52
C SER A 516 -2.50 -29.85 12.03
N TYR A 517 -2.78 -28.79 12.78
CA TYR A 517 -3.17 -28.88 14.20
C TYR A 517 -4.45 -29.72 14.38
N GLY A 518 -5.44 -29.55 13.49
CA GLY A 518 -6.68 -30.32 13.48
C GLY A 518 -6.52 -31.78 13.03
N GLY A 519 -5.31 -32.25 12.71
CA GLY A 519 -5.06 -33.65 12.38
C GLY A 519 -4.99 -33.97 10.88
N VAL A 520 -5.05 -32.98 9.98
CA VAL A 520 -4.84 -33.22 8.55
C VAL A 520 -3.39 -33.69 8.32
N PRO A 521 -3.17 -34.86 7.69
CA PRO A 521 -1.83 -35.42 7.51
C PRO A 521 -0.90 -34.51 6.68
N ASN A 522 0.39 -34.53 7.00
CA ASN A 522 1.40 -33.78 6.25
C ASN A 522 1.43 -34.17 4.76
N ASP A 523 1.26 -35.46 4.47
CA ASP A 523 1.24 -36.00 3.10
C ASP A 523 0.15 -35.37 2.24
N PHE A 524 -1.00 -34.99 2.82
CA PHE A 524 -2.05 -34.28 2.09
C PHE A 524 -1.54 -32.96 1.48
N PHE A 525 -0.79 -32.17 2.26
CA PHE A 525 -0.24 -30.90 1.79
C PHE A 525 0.92 -31.10 0.82
N LEU A 526 1.79 -32.09 1.09
CA LEU A 526 2.91 -32.42 0.22
C LEU A 526 2.45 -32.95 -1.14
N ASP A 527 1.40 -33.78 -1.17
CA ASP A 527 0.78 -34.25 -2.40
C ASP A 527 0.27 -33.07 -3.25
N ILE A 528 -0.42 -32.11 -2.62
CA ILE A 528 -0.90 -30.90 -3.32
C ILE A 528 0.30 -30.11 -3.87
N LEU A 529 1.36 -29.96 -3.06
CA LEU A 529 2.56 -29.24 -3.44
C LEU A 529 3.25 -29.89 -4.65
N LEU A 530 3.57 -31.18 -4.57
CA LEU A 530 4.28 -31.93 -5.60
C LEU A 530 3.47 -31.97 -6.91
N ASN A 531 2.18 -32.29 -6.84
CA ASN A 531 1.28 -32.24 -8.00
C ASN A 531 1.22 -30.84 -8.62
N THR A 532 1.27 -29.79 -7.81
CA THR A 532 1.31 -28.41 -8.31
C THR A 532 2.63 -28.13 -9.00
N LEU A 533 3.76 -28.45 -8.39
CA LEU A 533 5.09 -28.26 -8.97
C LEU A 533 5.23 -28.98 -10.31
N GLU A 534 4.80 -30.24 -10.41
CA GLU A 534 4.78 -31.00 -11.67
C GLU A 534 3.91 -30.35 -12.73
N LYS A 535 2.67 -29.98 -12.39
CA LYS A 535 1.77 -29.26 -13.31
C LYS A 535 2.39 -27.94 -13.78
N LYS A 536 3.09 -27.22 -12.90
CA LYS A 536 3.73 -25.94 -13.24
C LYS A 536 4.97 -26.12 -14.12
N LYS A 537 5.73 -27.21 -14.00
CA LYS A 537 6.86 -27.53 -14.91
C LYS A 537 6.40 -27.64 -16.38
N THR A 538 5.13 -27.98 -16.62
CA THR A 538 4.55 -28.02 -17.99
C THR A 538 4.52 -26.68 -18.72
N ILE A 539 4.78 -25.56 -18.02
CA ILE A 539 4.86 -24.22 -18.60
C ILE A 539 5.87 -24.14 -19.76
N PHE A 540 6.93 -24.96 -19.75
CA PHE A 540 7.99 -24.91 -20.77
C PHE A 540 7.70 -25.72 -22.03
N PHE A 541 6.70 -26.62 -22.00
CA PHE A 541 6.45 -27.55 -23.11
C PHE A 541 4.98 -27.68 -23.52
N LYS A 542 4.04 -27.03 -22.81
CA LYS A 542 2.63 -26.96 -23.19
C LYS A 542 2.20 -25.52 -23.40
N VAL A 543 1.83 -25.19 -24.65
CA VAL A 543 1.32 -23.86 -25.07
C VAL A 543 0.18 -23.39 -24.17
N ARG A 544 -0.78 -24.28 -23.87
CA ARG A 544 -1.91 -23.97 -22.98
C ARG A 544 -1.48 -23.61 -21.55
N ALA A 545 -0.46 -24.26 -21.01
CA ALA A 545 0.04 -23.98 -19.66
C ALA A 545 0.80 -22.64 -19.63
N ALA A 546 1.67 -22.42 -20.61
CA ALA A 546 2.38 -21.15 -20.83
C ALA A 546 1.40 -19.98 -20.99
N GLY A 547 0.40 -20.14 -21.86
CA GLY A 547 -0.62 -19.12 -22.13
C GLY A 547 -1.44 -18.77 -20.89
N LYS A 548 -1.82 -19.77 -20.06
CA LYS A 548 -2.52 -19.52 -18.79
C LYS A 548 -1.64 -18.74 -17.79
N ALA A 549 -0.36 -19.06 -17.68
CA ALA A 549 0.57 -18.34 -16.81
C ALA A 549 0.80 -16.91 -17.30
N ALA A 550 1.08 -16.73 -18.59
CA ALA A 550 1.23 -15.42 -19.24
C ALA A 550 -0.03 -14.56 -19.12
N LEU A 551 -1.23 -15.16 -19.24
CA LEU A 551 -2.49 -14.45 -19.01
C LEU A 551 -2.65 -14.04 -17.54
N HIS A 552 -2.31 -14.92 -16.59
CA HIS A 552 -2.43 -14.64 -15.16
C HIS A 552 -1.52 -13.47 -14.72
N TYR A 553 -0.32 -13.40 -15.28
CA TYR A 553 0.68 -12.39 -14.98
C TYR A 553 0.79 -11.27 -16.04
N GLY A 554 -0.13 -11.21 -17.01
CA GLY A 554 0.02 -10.35 -18.19
C GLY A 554 0.04 -8.85 -17.93
N ASN A 555 -0.33 -8.40 -16.73
CA ASN A 555 -0.14 -7.00 -16.34
C ASN A 555 1.34 -6.66 -16.01
N MET A 556 2.21 -7.66 -15.85
CA MET A 556 3.63 -7.46 -15.52
C MET A 556 4.52 -7.23 -16.75
N ASP A 557 4.01 -7.50 -17.96
CA ASP A 557 4.74 -7.38 -19.24
C ASP A 557 3.88 -6.84 -20.38
N ASP A 558 2.81 -6.12 -20.08
CA ASP A 558 1.84 -5.64 -21.09
C ASP A 558 1.29 -6.75 -22.00
N LYS A 559 1.17 -7.97 -21.46
CA LYS A 559 0.74 -9.20 -22.15
C LYS A 559 1.66 -9.62 -23.30
N ASN A 560 2.92 -9.18 -23.29
CA ASN A 560 3.87 -9.49 -24.35
C ASN A 560 4.13 -11.00 -24.50
N ALA A 561 4.40 -11.72 -23.40
CA ALA A 561 4.59 -13.16 -23.45
C ALA A 561 3.34 -13.89 -23.96
N LEU A 562 2.14 -13.40 -23.63
CA LEU A 562 0.89 -13.94 -24.16
C LEU A 562 0.79 -13.71 -25.68
N GLN A 563 1.17 -12.53 -26.18
CA GLN A 563 1.20 -12.25 -27.62
C GLN A 563 2.18 -13.15 -28.36
N MET A 564 3.38 -13.36 -27.80
CA MET A 564 4.38 -14.27 -28.39
C MET A 564 3.83 -15.69 -28.53
N ILE A 565 3.22 -16.22 -27.47
CA ILE A 565 2.59 -17.55 -27.46
C ILE A 565 1.43 -17.61 -28.47
N MET A 566 0.60 -16.57 -28.53
CA MET A 566 -0.54 -16.51 -29.46
C MET A 566 -0.10 -16.44 -30.92
N ALA A 567 1.03 -15.79 -31.20
CA ALA A 567 1.64 -15.72 -32.54
C ALA A 567 2.30 -17.05 -32.97
N GLY A 568 2.38 -18.03 -32.08
CA GLY A 568 3.03 -19.32 -32.35
C GLY A 568 4.54 -19.32 -32.16
N ILE A 569 5.10 -18.32 -31.48
CA ILE A 569 6.53 -18.30 -31.16
C ILE A 569 6.86 -19.50 -30.26
N PRO A 570 7.91 -20.28 -30.57
CA PRO A 570 8.31 -21.44 -29.79
C PRO A 570 8.58 -21.10 -28.32
N LEU A 571 8.14 -21.97 -27.39
CA LEU A 571 8.32 -21.76 -25.95
C LEU A 571 9.79 -21.81 -25.51
N ASP A 572 10.66 -22.39 -26.33
CA ASP A 572 12.10 -22.45 -26.13
C ASP A 572 12.85 -21.23 -26.71
N GLU A 573 12.14 -20.27 -27.31
CA GLU A 573 12.69 -18.96 -27.65
C GLU A 573 13.36 -18.35 -26.40
N PRO A 574 14.64 -17.96 -26.45
CA PRO A 574 15.41 -17.56 -25.26
C PRO A 574 14.74 -16.57 -24.32
N TYR A 575 14.15 -15.49 -24.84
CA TYR A 575 13.49 -14.49 -23.99
C TYR A 575 12.19 -15.03 -23.38
N LEU A 576 11.33 -15.66 -24.18
CA LEU A 576 10.07 -16.25 -23.73
C LEU A 576 10.33 -17.30 -22.66
N LYS A 577 11.26 -18.23 -22.89
CA LYS A 577 11.67 -19.25 -21.92
C LYS A 577 12.17 -18.62 -20.62
N HIS A 578 13.05 -17.61 -20.71
CA HIS A 578 13.53 -16.87 -19.54
C HIS A 578 12.38 -16.21 -18.76
N TYR A 579 11.44 -15.59 -19.47
CA TYR A 579 10.28 -14.95 -18.86
C TYR A 579 9.34 -15.96 -18.21
N LEU A 580 9.08 -17.10 -18.85
CA LEU A 580 8.31 -18.21 -18.27
C LEU A 580 9.00 -18.77 -17.02
N SER A 581 10.33 -18.87 -16.98
CA SER A 581 11.07 -19.22 -15.76
C SER A 581 10.86 -18.20 -14.64
N LYS A 582 10.80 -16.90 -14.96
CA LYS A 582 10.45 -15.85 -13.99
C LYS A 582 9.01 -16.03 -13.47
N LEU A 583 8.04 -16.33 -14.33
CA LEU A 583 6.66 -16.60 -13.93
C LEU A 583 6.58 -17.84 -13.04
N LEU A 584 7.27 -18.93 -13.40
CA LEU A 584 7.34 -20.13 -12.59
C LEU A 584 7.93 -19.84 -11.20
N LYS A 585 8.97 -19.02 -11.12
CA LYS A 585 9.55 -18.59 -9.84
C LYS A 585 8.54 -17.84 -8.98
N LEU A 586 7.75 -16.92 -9.55
CA LEU A 586 6.69 -16.21 -8.81
C LEU A 586 5.63 -17.16 -8.26
N GLU A 587 5.30 -18.22 -9.01
CA GLU A 587 4.36 -19.24 -8.55
C GLU A 587 4.95 -20.11 -7.44
N LYS A 588 6.24 -20.46 -7.52
CA LYS A 588 6.96 -21.17 -6.47
C LYS A 588 7.10 -20.32 -5.20
N ASP A 589 7.34 -19.02 -5.31
CA ASP A 589 7.36 -18.09 -4.17
C ASP A 589 5.98 -18.06 -3.47
N ASP A 590 4.89 -18.13 -4.23
CA ASP A 590 3.53 -18.30 -3.69
C ASP A 590 3.39 -19.62 -2.89
N LEU A 591 3.97 -20.73 -3.37
CA LEU A 591 3.97 -22.03 -2.68
C LEU A 591 4.79 -22.00 -1.38
N LYS A 592 6.00 -21.40 -1.41
CA LYS A 592 6.80 -21.13 -0.20
C LYS A 592 6.03 -20.27 0.82
N ALA A 593 5.18 -19.39 0.32
CA ALA A 593 4.29 -18.59 1.15
C ALA A 593 3.07 -19.38 1.70
N GLY A 594 3.05 -20.71 1.57
CA GLY A 594 1.97 -21.59 2.04
C GLY A 594 0.71 -21.53 1.18
N LYS A 595 0.76 -20.94 -0.02
CA LYS A 595 -0.42 -20.77 -0.89
C LYS A 595 -0.67 -21.97 -1.77
N LEU A 596 -0.98 -23.09 -1.14
CA LEU A 596 -1.27 -24.36 -1.82
C LEU A 596 -2.64 -24.29 -2.51
N PRO A 597 -2.72 -24.50 -3.83
CA PRO A 597 -4.00 -24.50 -4.53
C PRO A 597 -4.78 -25.77 -4.17
N ILE A 598 -6.04 -25.61 -3.78
CA ILE A 598 -6.89 -26.72 -3.35
C ILE A 598 -8.18 -26.74 -4.18
N ASP A 599 -8.55 -27.94 -4.62
CA ASP A 599 -9.74 -28.17 -5.42
C ASP A 599 -10.98 -28.35 -4.52
N GLU A 600 -12.18 -28.28 -5.11
CA GLU A 600 -13.47 -28.28 -4.38
C GLU A 600 -13.54 -27.27 -3.22
N SER A 601 -12.87 -26.13 -3.40
CA SER A 601 -12.76 -25.09 -2.38
C SER A 601 -12.88 -23.70 -3.00
N TYR A 602 -13.52 -22.78 -2.28
CA TYR A 602 -13.94 -21.47 -2.81
C TYR A 602 -13.79 -20.38 -1.74
N TYR A 603 -13.58 -19.14 -2.18
CA TYR A 603 -13.77 -17.97 -1.33
C TYR A 603 -15.05 -17.26 -1.75
N LEU A 604 -16.02 -17.18 -0.83
CA LEU A 604 -17.34 -16.58 -1.08
C LEU A 604 -17.62 -15.49 -0.05
N MET A 605 -18.38 -14.46 -0.45
CA MET A 605 -18.90 -13.48 0.51
C MET A 605 -19.98 -14.12 1.38
N GLY A 606 -19.98 -13.77 2.66
CA GLY A 606 -21.00 -14.22 3.61
C GLY A 606 -22.13 -13.21 3.82
N THR A 607 -23.33 -13.72 4.09
CA THR A 607 -24.49 -12.97 4.58
C THR A 607 -25.36 -13.86 5.47
N VAL A 608 -26.45 -13.32 6.01
CA VAL A 608 -27.42 -14.07 6.81
C VAL A 608 -28.55 -14.59 5.92
N ASP A 609 -29.04 -15.79 6.23
CA ASP A 609 -30.25 -16.36 5.65
C ASP A 609 -31.49 -15.52 5.98
N PRO A 610 -32.13 -14.89 4.97
CA PRO A 610 -33.34 -14.09 5.18
C PRO A 610 -34.59 -14.92 5.51
N THR A 611 -34.54 -16.24 5.31
CA THR A 611 -35.70 -17.14 5.47
C THR A 611 -35.85 -17.66 6.91
N GLY A 612 -34.72 -17.80 7.63
CA GLY A 612 -34.71 -18.40 8.97
C GLY A 612 -34.88 -19.91 8.99
N GLU A 613 -34.78 -20.58 7.85
CA GLU A 613 -34.94 -22.04 7.76
C GLU A 613 -33.69 -22.77 8.25
N LEU A 614 -32.50 -22.22 8.01
CA LEU A 614 -31.24 -22.85 8.44
C LEU A 614 -31.20 -23.06 9.96
N LYS A 615 -30.67 -24.21 10.38
CA LYS A 615 -30.31 -24.50 11.78
C LYS A 615 -28.93 -23.93 12.13
N GLU A 616 -28.60 -23.94 13.41
CA GLU A 616 -27.34 -23.38 13.95
C GLU A 616 -26.08 -23.96 13.29
N ASP A 617 -26.09 -25.24 12.92
CA ASP A 617 -24.99 -25.97 12.28
C ASP A 617 -25.10 -26.04 10.74
N GLU A 618 -26.11 -25.39 10.15
CA GLU A 618 -26.39 -25.42 8.72
C GLU A 618 -26.04 -24.09 8.03
N VAL A 619 -25.52 -24.20 6.80
CA VAL A 619 -25.28 -23.06 5.90
C VAL A 619 -25.93 -23.32 4.54
N CYS A 620 -26.30 -22.29 3.81
CA CYS A 620 -26.63 -22.44 2.38
C CYS A 620 -25.50 -21.85 1.54
N VAL A 621 -24.96 -22.60 0.59
CA VAL A 621 -23.86 -22.16 -0.27
C VAL A 621 -24.31 -22.19 -1.72
N ILE A 622 -24.27 -21.04 -2.40
CA ILE A 622 -24.65 -20.89 -3.81
C ILE A 622 -23.40 -20.73 -4.68
N LEU A 623 -23.15 -21.70 -5.56
CA LEU A 623 -22.11 -21.67 -6.60
C LEU A 623 -22.71 -21.43 -7.99
N GLY A 624 -21.88 -21.49 -9.03
CA GLY A 624 -22.33 -21.31 -10.41
C GLY A 624 -23.37 -22.36 -10.85
N SER A 625 -23.27 -23.58 -10.32
CA SER A 625 -24.21 -24.68 -10.56
C SER A 625 -25.49 -24.61 -9.72
N GLY A 626 -25.62 -23.62 -8.82
CA GLY A 626 -26.70 -23.52 -7.84
C GLY A 626 -26.27 -23.84 -6.41
N GLN A 627 -27.26 -24.12 -5.56
CA GLN A 627 -27.05 -24.49 -4.17
C GLN A 627 -26.36 -25.86 -4.07
N ILE A 628 -25.41 -26.01 -3.16
CA ILE A 628 -24.74 -27.29 -2.87
C ILE A 628 -25.27 -27.93 -1.58
N SER A 629 -25.01 -29.22 -1.40
CA SER A 629 -25.39 -29.96 -0.19
C SER A 629 -24.27 -30.87 0.31
N GLY A 630 -24.33 -31.22 1.59
CA GLY A 630 -23.35 -32.07 2.28
C GLY A 630 -22.42 -31.27 3.20
N ASP A 631 -21.49 -31.95 3.85
CA ASP A 631 -20.61 -31.30 4.83
C ASP A 631 -19.60 -30.37 4.14
N VAL A 632 -19.34 -29.24 4.78
CA VAL A 632 -18.40 -28.22 4.31
C VAL A 632 -17.55 -27.72 5.47
N LEU A 633 -16.27 -27.50 5.17
CA LEU A 633 -15.35 -26.81 6.05
C LEU A 633 -15.42 -25.31 5.77
N VAL A 634 -15.62 -24.50 6.81
CA VAL A 634 -15.74 -23.04 6.72
C VAL A 634 -14.67 -22.35 7.57
N TYR A 635 -13.99 -21.37 6.99
CA TYR A 635 -12.93 -20.60 7.65
C TYR A 635 -12.87 -19.16 7.13
N ARG A 636 -12.50 -18.19 7.96
CA ARG A 636 -12.23 -16.80 7.54
C ARG A 636 -10.75 -16.50 7.64
N ASN A 637 -10.15 -16.02 6.55
CA ASN A 637 -8.72 -15.73 6.50
C ASN A 637 -8.42 -14.24 6.76
N PRO A 638 -7.50 -13.88 7.67
CA PRO A 638 -6.71 -14.74 8.57
C PRO A 638 -7.37 -14.93 9.96
N GLY A 639 -7.76 -16.17 10.27
CA GLY A 639 -8.00 -16.65 11.63
C GLY A 639 -6.74 -17.29 12.23
N LEU A 640 -6.59 -17.21 13.55
CA LEU A 640 -5.48 -17.74 14.35
C LEU A 640 -5.92 -18.72 15.44
N HIS A 641 -7.19 -18.75 15.84
CA HIS A 641 -7.65 -19.69 16.85
C HIS A 641 -7.86 -21.08 16.26
N PHE A 642 -7.61 -22.10 17.07
CA PHE A 642 -7.78 -23.51 16.68
C PHE A 642 -9.22 -23.83 16.27
N GLY A 643 -10.18 -23.15 16.89
CA GLY A 643 -11.62 -23.24 16.60
C GLY A 643 -12.15 -22.23 15.59
N ASP A 644 -11.30 -21.55 14.82
CA ASP A 644 -11.79 -20.68 13.73
C ASP A 644 -12.21 -21.46 12.47
N ILE A 645 -12.01 -22.77 12.46
CA ILE A 645 -12.41 -23.65 11.35
C ILE A 645 -13.58 -24.49 11.84
N HIS A 646 -14.70 -24.41 11.14
CA HIS A 646 -15.92 -25.13 11.47
C HIS A 646 -16.21 -26.18 10.39
N ILE A 647 -16.77 -27.31 10.81
CA ILE A 647 -17.47 -28.23 9.90
C ILE A 647 -18.96 -27.95 10.06
N LEU A 648 -19.60 -27.57 8.96
CA LEU A 648 -21.02 -27.20 8.90
C LEU A 648 -21.70 -27.99 7.80
N LYS A 649 -23.03 -28.06 7.84
CA LYS A 649 -23.81 -28.77 6.82
C LYS A 649 -24.34 -27.79 5.77
N ALA A 650 -23.87 -27.92 4.53
CA ALA A 650 -24.49 -27.23 3.41
C ALA A 650 -25.87 -27.82 3.13
N THR A 651 -26.91 -26.99 3.22
CA THR A 651 -28.32 -27.38 3.11
C THR A 651 -29.00 -26.58 2.01
N TYR A 652 -29.78 -27.28 1.18
CA TYR A 652 -30.61 -26.65 0.17
C TYR A 652 -31.84 -26.00 0.81
N VAL A 653 -32.05 -24.71 0.54
CA VAL A 653 -33.17 -23.90 1.04
C VAL A 653 -34.00 -23.41 -0.14
N LYS A 654 -35.19 -24.00 -0.32
CA LYS A 654 -36.06 -23.71 -1.47
C LYS A 654 -36.64 -22.30 -1.41
N SER A 655 -37.04 -21.84 -0.23
CA SER A 655 -37.63 -20.51 -0.04
C SER A 655 -36.66 -19.38 -0.37
N LEU A 656 -35.34 -19.62 -0.27
CA LEU A 656 -34.32 -18.64 -0.63
C LEU A 656 -34.40 -18.20 -2.10
N GLU A 657 -34.87 -19.08 -3.00
CA GLU A 657 -35.08 -18.76 -4.42
C GLU A 657 -36.09 -17.63 -4.62
N GLN A 658 -37.05 -17.46 -3.70
CA GLN A 658 -38.00 -16.34 -3.72
C GLN A 658 -37.32 -15.00 -3.44
N TYR A 659 -36.25 -15.01 -2.63
CA TYR A 659 -35.49 -13.81 -2.29
C TYR A 659 -34.46 -13.47 -3.36
N VAL A 660 -33.68 -14.46 -3.81
CA VAL A 660 -32.47 -14.21 -4.61
C VAL A 660 -32.55 -14.69 -6.06
N GLY A 661 -33.61 -15.41 -6.43
CA GLY A 661 -33.78 -15.99 -7.75
C GLY A 661 -32.57 -16.83 -8.17
N ASN A 662 -32.01 -16.50 -9.34
CA ASN A 662 -30.85 -17.20 -9.90
C ASN A 662 -29.51 -16.53 -9.61
N SER A 663 -29.46 -15.47 -8.80
CA SER A 663 -28.21 -14.82 -8.44
C SER A 663 -27.26 -15.80 -7.73
N LYS A 664 -25.97 -15.72 -8.05
CA LYS A 664 -24.97 -16.74 -7.67
C LYS A 664 -23.85 -16.18 -6.80
N TYR A 665 -23.10 -17.09 -6.18
CA TYR A 665 -21.82 -16.87 -5.48
C TYR A 665 -21.95 -16.19 -4.11
N GLY A 666 -22.41 -16.94 -3.12
CA GLY A 666 -22.45 -16.49 -1.72
C GLY A 666 -22.63 -17.65 -0.75
N VAL A 667 -22.40 -17.38 0.53
CA VAL A 667 -22.73 -18.29 1.63
C VAL A 667 -23.67 -17.57 2.61
N PHE A 668 -24.72 -18.27 3.00
CA PHE A 668 -25.76 -17.81 3.92
C PHE A 668 -25.57 -18.53 5.25
N PHE A 669 -25.46 -17.76 6.31
CA PHE A 669 -25.34 -18.22 7.68
C PHE A 669 -26.71 -18.18 8.38
N PRO A 670 -26.95 -19.07 9.34
CA PRO A 670 -28.21 -19.12 10.06
C PRO A 670 -28.36 -17.91 10.97
N GLN A 671 -29.61 -17.60 11.28
CA GLN A 671 -29.98 -16.59 12.27
C GLN A 671 -30.44 -17.22 13.60
N LYS A 672 -29.84 -18.37 13.95
CA LYS A 672 -30.16 -19.17 15.13
C LYS A 672 -28.90 -19.46 15.92
N GLY A 673 -29.08 -19.67 17.22
CA GLY A 673 -28.00 -19.95 18.16
C GLY A 673 -27.64 -18.75 19.06
N PRO A 674 -26.84 -18.99 20.11
CA PRO A 674 -26.45 -18.00 21.11
C PRO A 674 -25.37 -17.05 20.62
N ARG A 675 -24.76 -17.35 19.46
CA ARG A 675 -23.72 -16.55 18.83
C ARG A 675 -23.77 -16.77 17.32
N SER A 676 -23.40 -15.74 16.56
CA SER A 676 -23.38 -15.84 15.10
C SER A 676 -22.17 -16.61 14.62
N LEU A 677 -22.35 -17.46 13.61
CA LEU A 677 -21.24 -18.19 12.98
C LEU A 677 -20.18 -17.24 12.37
N GLY A 678 -20.58 -16.04 11.96
CA GLY A 678 -19.64 -15.00 11.54
C GLY A 678 -18.67 -14.63 12.66
N ASP A 679 -19.19 -14.34 13.87
CA ASP A 679 -18.38 -13.97 15.04
C ASP A 679 -17.57 -15.15 15.59
N GLU A 680 -18.08 -16.38 15.52
CA GLU A 680 -17.32 -17.59 15.91
C GLU A 680 -16.09 -17.80 15.02
N ILE A 681 -16.22 -17.52 13.73
CA ILE A 681 -15.17 -17.75 12.73
C ILE A 681 -14.25 -16.51 12.66
N ALA A 682 -13.27 -16.51 13.56
CA ALA A 682 -12.25 -15.48 13.69
C ALA A 682 -12.78 -14.08 14.03
N GLY A 683 -13.95 -13.92 14.67
CA GLY A 683 -14.55 -12.61 14.96
C GLY A 683 -14.97 -11.87 13.67
N GLY A 684 -15.59 -12.59 12.75
CA GLY A 684 -16.07 -12.07 11.47
C GLY A 684 -17.42 -11.36 11.56
N ASP A 685 -17.72 -10.63 10.51
CA ASP A 685 -19.01 -9.97 10.29
C ASP A 685 -19.49 -10.22 8.85
N PHE A 686 -20.57 -9.56 8.44
CA PHE A 686 -21.13 -9.63 7.09
C PHE A 686 -21.03 -8.29 6.36
N ASP A 687 -19.97 -7.51 6.60
CA ASP A 687 -19.73 -6.19 5.98
C ASP A 687 -18.83 -6.22 4.72
N GLY A 688 -18.40 -7.43 4.35
CA GLY A 688 -17.54 -7.72 3.20
C GLY A 688 -16.61 -8.93 3.37
N ASP A 689 -16.78 -9.71 4.44
CA ASP A 689 -15.92 -10.84 4.76
C ASP A 689 -16.04 -11.98 3.73
N MET A 690 -14.89 -12.59 3.46
CA MET A 690 -14.75 -13.71 2.54
C MET A 690 -14.45 -14.99 3.32
N TYR A 691 -15.27 -16.01 3.12
CA TYR A 691 -15.17 -17.30 3.79
C TYR A 691 -14.60 -18.33 2.81
N PHE A 692 -13.55 -19.02 3.24
CA PHE A 692 -13.06 -20.24 2.63
C PHE A 692 -14.06 -21.35 2.91
N ILE A 693 -14.67 -21.89 1.87
CA ILE A 693 -15.60 -23.03 1.92
C ILE A 693 -14.95 -24.19 1.19
N SER A 694 -14.83 -25.36 1.82
CA SER A 694 -14.27 -26.56 1.19
C SER A 694 -15.18 -27.77 1.34
N ARG A 695 -15.42 -28.45 0.22
CA ARG A 695 -16.02 -29.80 0.15
C ARG A 695 -14.96 -30.88 -0.06
N ASN A 696 -13.69 -30.57 0.18
CA ASN A 696 -12.62 -31.51 -0.07
C ASN A 696 -12.77 -32.72 0.89
N PRO A 697 -12.97 -33.95 0.37
CA PRO A 697 -13.30 -35.09 1.21
C PRO A 697 -12.17 -35.42 2.19
N LYS A 698 -10.90 -35.27 1.78
CA LYS A 698 -9.75 -35.52 2.66
C LYS A 698 -9.66 -34.51 3.82
N LEU A 699 -10.08 -33.25 3.58
CA LEU A 699 -10.15 -32.27 4.67
C LEU A 699 -11.27 -32.63 5.65
N LEU A 700 -12.45 -32.98 5.15
CA LEU A 700 -13.61 -33.34 5.97
C LEU A 700 -13.38 -34.64 6.76
N GLU A 701 -12.63 -35.59 6.19
CA GLU A 701 -12.30 -36.87 6.82
C GLU A 701 -11.29 -36.72 7.96
N HIS A 702 -10.25 -35.90 7.77
CA HIS A 702 -9.13 -35.83 8.72
C HIS A 702 -9.18 -34.67 9.70
N TYR A 703 -9.89 -33.58 9.38
CA TYR A 703 -9.91 -32.41 10.23
C TYR A 703 -10.82 -32.61 11.45
N ASN A 704 -10.27 -32.36 12.63
CA ASN A 704 -10.97 -32.40 13.90
C ASN A 704 -11.24 -30.96 14.39
N PRO A 705 -12.51 -30.54 14.49
CA PRO A 705 -12.87 -29.22 15.00
C PRO A 705 -12.43 -29.00 16.45
N SER A 706 -12.23 -27.73 16.80
CA SER A 706 -11.99 -27.28 18.18
C SER A 706 -13.06 -26.28 18.59
N GLU A 707 -13.20 -26.08 19.90
CA GLU A 707 -14.14 -25.08 20.43
C GLU A 707 -13.86 -23.67 19.88
N PRO A 708 -14.90 -22.92 19.48
CA PRO A 708 -14.76 -21.57 18.96
C PRO A 708 -14.04 -20.63 19.93
N TRP A 709 -13.37 -19.62 19.38
CA TRP A 709 -12.65 -18.63 20.19
C TRP A 709 -13.61 -17.83 21.06
N VAL A 710 -13.33 -17.75 22.36
CA VAL A 710 -14.00 -16.83 23.30
C VAL A 710 -12.95 -15.91 23.90
N SER A 711 -13.15 -14.60 23.73
CA SER A 711 -12.25 -13.57 24.25
C SER A 711 -12.11 -13.70 25.78
N SER A 712 -10.89 -13.89 26.26
CA SER A 712 -10.58 -13.83 27.71
C SER A 712 -10.22 -12.42 28.18
N SER A 713 -10.20 -11.46 27.26
CA SER A 713 -9.84 -10.07 27.55
C SER A 713 -10.89 -9.38 28.42
N PRO A 714 -10.46 -8.48 29.33
CA PRO A 714 -11.38 -7.67 30.11
C PRO A 714 -12.22 -6.75 29.21
N ARG A 715 -13.31 -6.21 29.75
CA ARG A 715 -14.14 -5.21 29.07
C ARG A 715 -13.28 -4.09 28.52
N SER A 716 -13.56 -3.69 27.27
CA SER A 716 -12.91 -2.54 26.66
C SER A 716 -13.17 -1.31 27.53
N LYS A 717 -12.12 -0.55 27.85
CA LYS A 717 -12.29 0.71 28.57
C LYS A 717 -13.09 1.66 27.69
N ILE A 718 -14.21 2.17 28.20
CA ILE A 718 -14.97 3.22 27.53
C ILE A 718 -14.03 4.42 27.39
N TYR A 719 -13.99 5.03 26.21
CA TYR A 719 -13.25 6.26 26.01
C TYR A 719 -13.79 7.34 26.95
N THR A 720 -12.95 7.83 27.86
CA THR A 720 -13.30 8.88 28.84
C THR A 720 -12.76 10.25 28.45
N GLY A 721 -12.23 10.41 27.25
CA GLY A 721 -11.77 11.71 26.75
C GLY A 721 -12.92 12.54 26.18
N ARG A 722 -12.59 13.72 25.67
CA ARG A 722 -13.58 14.65 25.09
C ARG A 722 -14.08 14.16 23.74
N GLN A 723 -15.38 14.31 23.51
CA GLN A 723 -15.99 14.01 22.22
C GLN A 723 -15.59 15.07 21.18
N PRO A 724 -15.57 14.75 19.88
CA PRO A 724 -15.32 15.71 18.82
C PRO A 724 -16.23 16.95 18.88
N SER A 725 -17.50 16.79 19.26
CA SER A 725 -18.46 17.90 19.41
C SER A 725 -18.17 18.84 20.57
N GLU A 726 -17.31 18.45 21.53
CA GLU A 726 -16.92 19.25 22.70
C GLU A 726 -15.63 20.06 22.47
N LEU A 727 -14.96 19.84 21.34
CA LEU A 727 -13.71 20.51 20.97
C LEU A 727 -14.00 21.73 20.11
N SER A 728 -13.20 22.80 20.25
CA SER A 728 -13.23 23.87 19.25
C SER A 728 -12.74 23.33 17.90
N PRO A 729 -13.13 23.96 16.76
CA PRO A 729 -12.65 23.53 15.45
C PRO A 729 -11.13 23.39 15.37
N GLU A 730 -10.38 24.33 15.94
CA GLU A 730 -8.91 24.34 15.93
C GLU A 730 -8.32 23.20 16.77
N GLN A 731 -8.92 22.93 17.94
CA GLN A 731 -8.52 21.82 18.80
C GLN A 731 -8.79 20.47 18.13
N LEU A 732 -9.92 20.34 17.44
CA LEU A 732 -10.28 19.14 16.71
C LEU A 732 -9.27 18.88 15.59
N GLU A 733 -8.92 19.88 14.77
CA GLU A 733 -7.91 19.71 13.71
C GLU A 733 -6.55 19.28 14.27
N GLU A 734 -6.12 19.87 15.38
CA GLU A 734 -4.86 19.51 16.02
C GLU A 734 -4.87 18.04 16.50
N GLU A 735 -5.96 17.60 17.14
CA GLU A 735 -6.11 16.22 17.61
C GLU A 735 -6.18 15.22 16.45
N LEU A 736 -6.93 15.52 15.38
CA LEU A 736 -7.02 14.66 14.20
C LEU A 736 -5.66 14.52 13.50
N PHE A 737 -4.89 15.59 13.39
CA PHE A 737 -3.55 15.54 12.81
C PHE A 737 -2.53 14.85 13.73
N LYS A 738 -2.66 14.96 15.07
CA LYS A 738 -1.87 14.14 16.01
C LYS A 738 -2.10 12.65 15.80
N ILE A 739 -3.35 12.22 15.54
CA ILE A 739 -3.66 10.82 15.24
C ILE A 739 -3.00 10.38 13.92
N PHE A 740 -3.01 11.24 12.90
CA PHE A 740 -2.26 11.00 11.66
C PHE A 740 -0.78 10.75 11.94
N LEU A 741 -0.14 11.63 12.73
CA LEU A 741 1.27 11.52 13.07
C LEU A 741 1.56 10.22 13.85
N LYS A 742 0.76 9.89 14.85
CA LYS A 742 0.89 8.63 15.62
C LYS A 742 0.78 7.41 14.69
N THR A 743 -0.18 7.42 13.77
CA THR A 743 -0.45 6.29 12.87
C THR A 743 0.64 6.14 11.79
N GLY A 744 1.09 7.25 11.21
CA GLY A 744 2.04 7.28 10.10
C GLY A 744 3.51 7.09 10.51
N PHE A 745 3.90 7.58 11.67
CA PHE A 745 5.32 7.60 12.11
C PHE A 745 5.60 6.67 13.28
N SER A 746 4.58 6.31 14.05
CA SER A 746 4.69 5.35 15.16
C SER A 746 3.67 4.21 15.03
N PRO A 747 3.59 3.52 13.87
CA PRO A 747 2.56 2.51 13.66
C PRO A 747 2.70 1.36 14.65
N SER A 748 1.59 1.00 15.30
CA SER A 748 1.54 -0.22 16.10
C SER A 748 1.81 -1.43 15.20
N SER A 749 2.85 -2.19 15.55
CA SER A 749 3.19 -3.44 14.89
C SER A 749 2.60 -4.66 15.62
N VAL A 750 1.74 -4.44 16.62
CA VAL A 750 1.20 -5.48 17.50
C VAL A 750 0.46 -6.57 16.73
N ILE A 751 -0.42 -6.22 15.78
CA ILE A 751 -1.14 -7.23 14.96
C ILE A 751 -0.16 -8.16 14.24
N GLY A 752 0.89 -7.60 13.63
CA GLY A 752 1.90 -8.38 12.90
C GLY A 752 2.78 -9.20 13.84
N GLN A 753 3.27 -8.59 14.92
CA GLN A 753 4.11 -9.28 15.91
C GLN A 753 3.35 -10.40 16.63
N ALA A 754 2.06 -10.21 16.94
CA ALA A 754 1.23 -11.22 17.56
C ALA A 754 1.00 -12.41 16.63
N ALA A 755 0.65 -12.16 15.36
CA ALA A 755 0.49 -13.21 14.35
C ALA A 755 1.80 -13.95 14.06
N ASP A 756 2.92 -13.24 13.93
CA ASP A 756 4.24 -13.82 13.70
C ASP A 756 4.69 -14.68 14.88
N SER A 757 4.51 -14.19 16.12
CA SER A 757 4.83 -14.94 17.34
C SER A 757 3.93 -16.16 17.48
N TRP A 758 2.63 -16.03 17.17
CA TRP A 758 1.69 -17.15 17.19
C TRP A 758 2.13 -18.24 16.21
N LEU A 759 2.49 -17.87 14.97
CA LEU A 759 2.90 -18.83 13.95
C LEU A 759 4.21 -19.54 14.34
N ALA A 760 5.17 -18.82 14.93
CA ALA A 760 6.41 -19.42 15.41
C ALA A 760 6.20 -20.41 16.57
N ILE A 761 5.26 -20.12 17.48
CA ILE A 761 4.92 -21.04 18.57
C ILE A 761 4.14 -22.25 18.03
N MET A 762 3.17 -22.03 17.14
CA MET A 762 2.41 -23.10 16.49
C MET A 762 3.35 -24.04 15.71
N ASP A 763 4.33 -23.50 15.00
CA ASP A 763 5.33 -24.28 14.30
C ASP A 763 6.07 -25.26 15.23
N ARG A 764 6.60 -24.74 16.34
CA ARG A 764 7.28 -25.56 17.34
C ARG A 764 6.32 -26.56 17.98
N PHE A 765 5.09 -26.15 18.27
CA PHE A 765 4.05 -27.03 18.81
C PHE A 765 3.81 -28.26 17.91
N LEU A 766 3.74 -28.07 16.59
CA LEU A 766 3.54 -29.15 15.62
C LEU A 766 4.74 -30.09 15.48
N THR A 767 5.95 -29.64 15.85
CA THR A 767 7.18 -30.46 15.79
C THR A 767 7.47 -31.27 17.05
N LEU A 768 6.85 -30.93 18.19
CA LEU A 768 7.11 -31.62 19.46
C LEU A 768 6.39 -32.97 19.51
N GLY A 769 7.11 -34.02 19.93
CA GLY A 769 6.53 -35.33 20.27
C GLY A 769 5.61 -35.27 21.49
N ASP A 770 4.83 -36.33 21.71
CA ASP A 770 3.81 -36.38 22.75
C ASP A 770 4.36 -36.46 24.18
N GLU A 771 5.62 -36.88 24.33
CA GLU A 771 6.40 -36.80 25.58
C GLU A 771 6.54 -35.37 26.15
N ASN A 772 6.34 -34.31 25.34
CA ASN A 772 6.54 -32.91 25.76
C ASN A 772 5.25 -32.22 26.24
N VAL A 773 4.38 -32.93 26.96
CA VAL A 773 3.04 -32.45 27.38
C VAL A 773 3.08 -31.08 28.09
N LYS A 774 4.02 -30.88 29.02
CA LYS A 774 4.12 -29.63 29.79
C LYS A 774 4.47 -28.44 28.90
N GLU A 775 5.42 -28.62 27.97
CA GLU A 775 5.83 -27.58 27.02
C GLU A 775 4.70 -27.26 26.04
N LYS A 776 4.03 -28.28 25.49
CA LYS A 776 2.84 -28.11 24.64
C LYS A 776 1.73 -27.33 25.35
N ALA A 777 1.46 -27.62 26.63
CA ALA A 777 0.45 -26.92 27.41
C ALA A 777 0.80 -25.42 27.62
N GLU A 778 2.06 -25.11 27.92
CA GLU A 778 2.52 -23.72 28.06
C GLU A 778 2.43 -22.96 26.72
N MET A 779 2.83 -23.59 25.62
CA MET A 779 2.70 -23.02 24.27
C MET A 779 1.26 -22.73 23.92
N LYS A 780 0.33 -23.66 24.19
CA LYS A 780 -1.11 -23.45 23.95
C LYS A 780 -1.63 -22.23 24.73
N LYS A 781 -1.22 -22.05 25.99
CA LYS A 781 -1.55 -20.86 26.78
C LYS A 781 -1.03 -19.57 26.16
N LYS A 782 0.23 -19.57 25.68
CA LYS A 782 0.81 -18.40 24.98
C LYS A 782 0.06 -18.10 23.68
N MET A 783 -0.27 -19.12 22.89
CA MET A 783 -1.03 -18.97 21.64
C MET A 783 -2.43 -18.40 21.88
N LEU A 784 -3.15 -18.83 22.92
CA LEU A 784 -4.45 -18.27 23.30
C LEU A 784 -4.34 -16.77 23.65
N LYS A 785 -3.35 -16.41 24.49
CA LYS A 785 -3.09 -15.00 24.85
C LYS A 785 -2.73 -14.14 23.62
N LEU A 786 -1.94 -14.68 22.70
CA LEU A 786 -1.61 -14.02 21.43
C LEU A 786 -2.83 -13.86 20.53
N THR A 787 -3.75 -14.82 20.54
CA THR A 787 -5.00 -14.77 19.78
C THR A 787 -5.93 -13.67 20.29
N ASP A 788 -6.09 -13.56 21.62
CA ASP A 788 -6.84 -12.46 22.24
C ASP A 788 -6.25 -11.09 21.86
N ILE A 789 -4.93 -10.93 21.99
CA ILE A 789 -4.22 -9.70 21.60
C ILE A 789 -4.41 -9.40 20.10
N TYR A 790 -4.35 -10.42 19.25
CA TYR A 790 -4.49 -10.27 17.82
C TYR A 790 -5.88 -9.75 17.43
N TYR A 791 -6.95 -10.35 17.94
CA TYR A 791 -8.31 -9.93 17.64
C TYR A 791 -8.66 -8.57 18.25
N ASP A 792 -8.27 -8.32 19.51
CA ASP A 792 -8.48 -6.99 20.11
C ASP A 792 -7.71 -5.89 19.36
N ALA A 793 -6.50 -6.19 18.86
CA ALA A 793 -5.71 -5.23 18.08
C ALA A 793 -6.29 -4.94 16.68
N ILE A 794 -7.08 -5.85 16.09
CA ILE A 794 -7.78 -5.60 14.82
C ILE A 794 -8.87 -4.54 14.99
N ASP A 795 -9.57 -4.54 16.12
CA ASP A 795 -10.66 -3.60 16.41
C ASP A 795 -10.22 -2.33 17.16
N ALA A 796 -9.01 -2.33 17.73
CA ALA A 796 -8.40 -1.18 18.40
C ALA A 796 -8.53 0.15 17.63
N PRO A 797 -8.30 0.24 16.31
CA PRO A 797 -8.46 1.50 15.57
C PRO A 797 -9.90 2.03 15.54
N LYS A 798 -10.90 1.14 15.63
CA LYS A 798 -12.33 1.50 15.61
C LYS A 798 -12.82 1.94 17.00
N THR A 799 -12.22 1.38 18.05
CA THR A 799 -12.61 1.63 19.45
C THR A 799 -11.76 2.70 20.13
N GLY A 800 -10.60 3.04 19.55
CA GLY A 800 -9.61 3.94 20.17
C GLY A 800 -8.84 3.28 21.32
N THR A 801 -8.90 1.95 21.46
CA THR A 801 -8.23 1.21 22.53
C THR A 801 -6.75 0.99 22.18
N GLU A 802 -5.85 1.18 23.14
CA GLU A 802 -4.44 0.85 22.96
C GLU A 802 -4.19 -0.60 23.37
N VAL A 803 -3.61 -1.38 22.46
CA VAL A 803 -3.28 -2.80 22.67
C VAL A 803 -1.77 -2.95 22.58
N ASN A 804 -1.18 -3.60 23.59
CA ASN A 804 0.26 -3.83 23.69
C ASN A 804 0.56 -5.32 23.68
N LEU A 805 1.68 -5.70 23.05
CA LEU A 805 2.19 -7.07 23.08
C LEU A 805 3.17 -7.21 24.26
N PRO A 806 2.87 -7.99 25.30
CA PRO A 806 3.78 -8.16 26.41
C PRO A 806 4.97 -9.06 26.04
N LEU A 807 6.11 -8.82 26.69
CA LEU A 807 7.40 -9.44 26.32
C LEU A 807 7.43 -10.96 26.54
N ASP A 808 6.61 -11.49 27.46
CA ASP A 808 6.55 -12.91 27.81
C ASP A 808 5.96 -13.79 26.70
N VAL A 809 5.19 -13.20 25.78
CA VAL A 809 4.58 -13.91 24.64
C VAL A 809 5.27 -13.58 23.31
N LYS A 810 6.20 -12.63 23.30
CA LYS A 810 6.94 -12.24 22.11
C LYS A 810 8.04 -13.25 21.81
N VAL A 811 8.15 -13.65 20.54
CA VAL A 811 9.19 -14.58 20.07
C VAL A 811 10.28 -13.82 19.31
N ASP A 812 11.55 -14.16 19.56
CA ASP A 812 12.71 -13.59 18.88
C ASP A 812 13.43 -14.58 17.93
N LEU A 813 13.03 -15.86 17.93
CA LEU A 813 13.60 -16.91 17.09
C LEU A 813 12.50 -17.52 16.21
N PHE A 814 12.64 -17.43 14.90
CA PHE A 814 11.58 -17.79 13.95
C PHE A 814 11.92 -19.04 13.13
N PRO A 815 10.94 -19.81 12.63
CA PRO A 815 11.19 -20.85 11.64
C PRO A 815 11.85 -20.30 10.36
N HIS A 816 12.78 -21.05 9.77
CA HIS A 816 13.50 -20.64 8.55
C HIS A 816 12.61 -20.22 7.36
N TYR A 817 11.43 -20.85 7.18
CA TYR A 817 10.48 -20.47 6.12
C TYR A 817 9.82 -19.09 6.31
N MET A 818 10.02 -18.44 7.46
CA MET A 818 9.60 -17.06 7.70
C MET A 818 10.66 -16.04 7.28
N GLU A 819 11.85 -16.49 6.86
CA GLU A 819 12.91 -15.67 6.26
C GLU A 819 13.27 -14.44 7.13
N ARG A 820 13.44 -14.64 8.44
CA ARG A 820 13.85 -13.61 9.42
C ARG A 820 15.36 -13.67 9.72
N ASN A 821 15.87 -12.64 10.40
CA ASN A 821 17.30 -12.56 10.74
C ASN A 821 17.77 -13.69 11.66
N LYS A 822 16.97 -14.04 12.68
CA LYS A 822 17.26 -15.15 13.61
C LYS A 822 16.30 -16.28 13.32
N THR A 823 16.82 -17.40 12.81
CA THR A 823 15.99 -18.55 12.43
C THR A 823 16.48 -19.88 12.96
N PHE A 824 15.57 -20.86 13.03
CA PHE A 824 15.87 -22.27 13.26
C PHE A 824 15.31 -23.14 12.13
N LYS A 825 15.91 -24.31 11.91
CA LYS A 825 15.41 -25.28 10.94
C LYS A 825 14.15 -25.95 11.49
N SER A 826 13.04 -25.79 10.79
CA SER A 826 11.75 -26.35 11.19
C SER A 826 11.48 -27.62 10.40
N THR A 827 10.97 -28.64 11.09
CA THR A 827 10.51 -29.91 10.52
C THR A 827 8.98 -29.99 10.43
N SER A 828 8.27 -28.88 10.74
CA SER A 828 6.83 -28.81 10.56
C SER A 828 6.46 -28.86 9.08
N ILE A 829 5.17 -29.05 8.77
CA ILE A 829 4.69 -29.05 7.39
C ILE A 829 5.05 -27.76 6.63
N LEU A 830 5.07 -26.59 7.28
CA LEU A 830 5.45 -25.34 6.64
C LEU A 830 6.96 -25.30 6.31
N GLY A 831 7.80 -25.88 7.17
CA GLY A 831 9.21 -26.09 6.90
C GLY A 831 9.43 -27.05 5.73
N LEU A 832 8.74 -28.18 5.72
CA LEU A 832 8.83 -29.19 4.65
C LEU A 832 8.38 -28.63 3.28
N ILE A 833 7.29 -27.85 3.24
CA ILE A 833 6.84 -27.17 2.01
C ILE A 833 7.93 -26.24 1.48
N PHE A 834 8.49 -25.40 2.36
CA PHE A 834 9.53 -24.44 1.99
C PHE A 834 10.75 -25.15 1.40
N ASP A 835 11.25 -26.17 2.10
CA ASP A 835 12.41 -26.96 1.70
C ASP A 835 12.21 -27.69 0.38
N THR A 836 11.04 -28.29 0.18
CA THR A 836 10.71 -29.01 -1.05
C THR A 836 10.71 -28.06 -2.24
N VAL A 837 10.15 -26.86 -2.09
CA VAL A 837 10.18 -25.85 -3.16
C VAL A 837 11.61 -25.35 -3.42
N ASP A 838 12.41 -25.18 -2.38
CA ASP A 838 13.80 -24.74 -2.53
C ASP A 838 14.69 -25.77 -3.21
N PHE A 839 14.52 -27.04 -2.88
CA PHE A 839 15.17 -28.14 -3.57
C PHE A 839 14.89 -28.10 -5.08
N HIS A 840 13.62 -28.00 -5.47
CA HIS A 840 13.25 -27.88 -6.89
C HIS A 840 13.65 -26.55 -7.56
N ASN A 841 14.02 -25.52 -6.81
CA ASN A 841 14.60 -24.31 -7.40
C ASN A 841 16.06 -24.51 -7.82
N ALA A 842 16.81 -25.33 -7.07
CA ALA A 842 18.20 -25.61 -7.38
C ALA A 842 18.34 -26.44 -8.67
N GLU A 843 17.44 -27.39 -8.92
CA GLU A 843 17.46 -28.28 -10.09
C GLU A 843 17.20 -27.56 -11.44
N ASP A 844 16.40 -26.49 -11.45
CA ASP A 844 15.90 -25.86 -12.69
C ASP A 844 16.91 -24.86 -13.33
N THR A 845 18.17 -24.81 -12.87
CA THR A 845 19.15 -23.75 -13.22
C THR A 845 20.03 -24.03 -14.44
N THR A 846 19.69 -24.97 -15.33
CA THR A 846 20.49 -25.18 -16.54
C THR A 846 20.29 -24.06 -17.58
N PRO A 847 21.33 -23.30 -17.96
CA PRO A 847 21.23 -22.28 -18.99
C PRO A 847 21.01 -22.96 -20.35
N SER A 848 19.93 -22.59 -21.05
CA SER A 848 19.78 -22.93 -22.46
C SER A 848 20.65 -22.00 -23.31
N GLY A 849 21.17 -22.48 -24.44
CA GLY A 849 21.88 -21.65 -25.40
C GLY A 849 20.99 -20.51 -25.92
N ILE A 850 21.59 -19.34 -26.18
CA ILE A 850 20.88 -18.20 -26.77
C ILE A 850 20.99 -18.34 -28.29
N SER A 851 19.85 -18.49 -28.98
CA SER A 851 19.76 -18.57 -30.44
C SER A 851 18.74 -17.57 -30.99
N LYS A 852 18.90 -17.20 -32.25
CA LYS A 852 17.93 -16.40 -32.99
C LYS A 852 16.84 -17.29 -33.60
N LEU A 853 15.68 -16.72 -33.87
CA LEU A 853 14.65 -17.35 -34.70
C LEU A 853 15.09 -17.30 -36.16
N GLN A 854 15.12 -18.45 -36.85
CA GLN A 854 15.58 -18.55 -38.24
C GLN A 854 14.89 -17.55 -39.17
N CYS A 855 13.56 -17.45 -39.09
CA CYS A 855 12.77 -16.51 -39.91
C CYS A 855 13.09 -15.02 -39.68
N PHE A 856 13.80 -14.65 -38.62
CA PHE A 856 14.26 -13.27 -38.39
C PHE A 856 15.73 -13.08 -38.76
N GLU A 857 16.53 -14.15 -38.75
CA GLU A 857 17.93 -14.16 -39.15
C GLU A 857 18.08 -14.20 -40.68
N ASP A 858 17.19 -14.91 -41.37
CA ASP A 858 17.21 -15.07 -42.83
C ASP A 858 16.79 -13.81 -43.60
N GLU A 859 16.21 -12.82 -42.90
CA GLU A 859 15.68 -11.59 -43.51
C GLU A 859 16.75 -10.51 -43.62
N PRO A 860 16.99 -9.95 -44.82
CA PRO A 860 18.03 -8.94 -45.01
C PRO A 860 17.65 -7.63 -44.30
N VAL A 861 18.56 -7.14 -43.47
CA VAL A 861 18.45 -5.85 -42.77
C VAL A 861 19.53 -4.89 -43.29
N SER A 862 19.17 -3.62 -43.53
CA SER A 862 20.13 -2.62 -44.01
C SER A 862 21.23 -2.35 -42.97
N GLU A 863 22.47 -2.14 -43.42
CA GLU A 863 23.59 -1.77 -42.54
C GLU A 863 23.31 -0.48 -41.76
N PHE A 864 22.62 0.47 -42.41
CA PHE A 864 22.20 1.73 -41.80
C PHE A 864 21.28 1.51 -40.58
N ASP A 865 20.27 0.64 -40.71
CA ASP A 865 19.35 0.34 -39.60
C ASP A 865 20.06 -0.44 -38.49
N MET A 866 21.01 -1.33 -38.84
CA MET A 866 21.83 -2.06 -37.88
C MET A 866 22.72 -1.12 -37.05
N GLU A 867 23.39 -0.15 -37.68
CA GLU A 867 24.25 0.81 -36.99
C GLU A 867 23.44 1.73 -36.07
N LYS A 868 22.30 2.24 -36.57
CA LYS A 868 21.37 3.03 -35.76
C LYS A 868 20.86 2.25 -34.54
N CYS A 869 20.46 1.00 -34.71
CA CYS A 869 19.99 0.16 -33.61
C CYS A 869 21.11 -0.19 -32.61
N LYS A 870 22.38 -0.33 -33.06
CA LYS A 870 23.53 -0.53 -32.16
C LYS A 870 23.72 0.65 -31.21
N LEU A 871 23.66 1.87 -31.73
CA LEU A 871 23.75 3.08 -30.90
C LEU A 871 22.57 3.15 -29.94
N TRP A 872 21.36 2.93 -30.45
CA TRP A 872 20.13 2.98 -29.67
C TRP A 872 20.10 1.93 -28.53
N HIS A 873 20.54 0.70 -28.80
CA HIS A 873 20.68 -0.33 -27.77
C HIS A 873 21.76 0.00 -26.74
N LYS A 874 22.84 0.69 -27.13
CA LYS A 874 23.88 1.15 -26.20
C LYS A 874 23.32 2.21 -25.25
N ASP A 875 22.57 3.17 -25.77
CA ASP A 875 21.94 4.23 -24.96
C ASP A 875 20.91 3.64 -24.01
N TYR A 876 20.06 2.71 -24.49
CA TYR A 876 19.11 1.98 -23.65
C TYR A 876 19.80 1.29 -22.48
N ARG A 877 20.90 0.57 -22.73
CA ARG A 877 21.62 -0.13 -21.67
C ARG A 877 22.18 0.84 -20.63
N LYS A 878 22.68 2.00 -21.05
CA LYS A 878 23.20 3.02 -20.13
C LYS A 878 22.09 3.55 -19.23
N GLU A 879 20.96 3.95 -19.81
CA GLU A 879 19.80 4.47 -19.07
C GLU A 879 19.17 3.41 -18.17
N MET A 880 19.00 2.18 -18.67
CA MET A 880 18.45 1.07 -17.89
C MET A 880 19.36 0.70 -16.71
N CYS A 881 20.69 0.74 -16.88
CA CYS A 881 21.62 0.55 -15.77
C CYS A 881 21.51 1.66 -14.71
N GLN A 882 21.24 2.90 -15.10
CA GLN A 882 21.00 4.00 -14.16
C GLN A 882 19.68 3.79 -13.41
N ALA A 883 18.61 3.45 -14.13
CA ALA A 883 17.29 3.18 -13.56
C ALA A 883 17.26 1.93 -12.66
N MET A 884 18.09 0.91 -12.92
CA MET A 884 18.19 -0.26 -12.03
C MET A 884 18.92 0.04 -10.71
N ASN A 885 19.70 1.12 -10.66
CA ASN A 885 20.42 1.55 -9.47
C ASN A 885 19.62 2.56 -8.63
N SER A 886 18.45 3.03 -9.09
CA SER A 886 17.52 3.80 -8.27
C SER A 886 16.66 2.85 -7.42
N ASP A 887 16.24 3.30 -6.24
CA ASP A 887 15.31 2.56 -5.37
C ASP A 887 13.85 2.59 -5.89
N ASP A 888 13.63 3.12 -7.09
CA ASP A 888 12.30 3.31 -7.69
C ASP A 888 12.05 2.34 -8.86
N ASP A 889 11.18 1.35 -8.63
CA ASP A 889 10.73 0.40 -9.64
C ASP A 889 10.06 1.09 -10.86
N ASP A 890 9.57 2.32 -10.70
CA ASP A 890 8.86 3.05 -11.76
C ASP A 890 9.86 3.60 -12.81
N SER A 891 11.09 3.96 -12.43
CA SER A 891 12.15 4.43 -13.34
C SER A 891 12.49 3.41 -14.44
N CYS A 892 12.51 2.11 -14.12
CA CYS A 892 12.78 1.06 -15.11
C CYS A 892 11.66 0.96 -16.18
N ASN A 893 10.40 1.13 -15.77
CA ASN A 893 9.27 1.12 -16.68
C ASN A 893 9.28 2.35 -17.59
N GLU A 894 9.68 3.51 -17.04
CA GLU A 894 9.80 4.75 -17.80
C GLU A 894 10.82 4.66 -18.93
N VAL A 895 11.99 4.06 -18.67
CA VAL A 895 12.97 3.81 -19.73
C VAL A 895 12.34 2.94 -20.83
N ILE A 896 11.66 1.84 -20.50
CA ILE A 896 11.01 1.01 -21.52
C ILE A 896 9.97 1.80 -22.33
N GLN A 897 9.17 2.64 -21.67
CA GLN A 897 8.15 3.45 -22.33
C GLN A 897 8.75 4.54 -23.23
N LYS A 898 9.85 5.19 -22.82
CA LYS A 898 10.59 6.13 -23.67
C LYS A 898 10.99 5.48 -25.00
N TYR A 899 11.59 4.29 -24.94
CA TYR A 899 12.05 3.59 -26.14
C TYR A 899 10.88 3.05 -26.98
N LYS A 900 9.72 2.71 -26.38
CA LYS A 900 8.47 2.46 -27.14
C LYS A 900 8.01 3.72 -27.89
N GLN A 901 8.03 4.88 -27.23
CA GLN A 901 7.62 6.15 -27.85
C GLN A 901 8.51 6.53 -29.02
N GLU A 902 9.82 6.36 -28.88
CA GLU A 902 10.77 6.59 -29.97
C GLU A 902 10.56 5.60 -31.13
N PHE A 903 10.29 4.34 -30.83
CA PHE A 903 10.08 3.30 -31.84
C PHE A 903 8.79 3.52 -32.66
N TYR A 904 7.68 3.78 -31.98
CA TYR A 904 6.36 3.90 -32.61
C TYR A 904 5.98 5.34 -33.01
N SER A 905 6.76 6.33 -32.59
CA SER A 905 6.36 7.75 -32.61
C SER A 905 5.00 7.99 -31.94
N ALA A 906 4.64 7.15 -30.97
CA ALA A 906 3.36 7.11 -30.27
C ALA A 906 3.51 6.36 -28.93
N ALA A 907 2.53 6.45 -28.03
CA ALA A 907 2.58 5.77 -26.74
C ALA A 907 2.76 4.24 -26.85
N GLY A 908 2.32 3.63 -27.95
CA GLY A 908 2.48 2.21 -28.22
C GLY A 908 2.11 1.86 -29.66
N PHE A 909 2.09 0.56 -29.93
CA PHE A 909 1.82 0.01 -31.26
C PHE A 909 0.42 0.38 -31.79
N LYS A 910 -0.61 0.39 -30.93
CA LYS A 910 -2.00 0.66 -31.36
C LYS A 910 -2.24 2.11 -31.77
N GLU A 911 -1.47 3.01 -31.18
CA GLU A 911 -1.54 4.46 -31.39
C GLU A 911 -0.58 4.93 -32.50
N SER A 912 0.26 4.03 -33.03
CA SER A 912 1.22 4.37 -34.07
C SER A 912 0.53 4.62 -35.41
N LYS A 913 0.97 5.68 -36.11
CA LYS A 913 0.57 5.98 -37.50
C LYS A 913 1.54 5.42 -38.53
N ILE A 914 2.64 4.80 -38.08
CA ILE A 914 3.67 4.22 -38.95
C ILE A 914 3.13 2.88 -39.49
N SER A 915 3.30 2.64 -40.79
CA SER A 915 2.90 1.38 -41.41
C SER A 915 3.70 0.20 -40.85
N LEU A 916 3.12 -1.01 -40.86
CA LEU A 916 3.81 -2.22 -40.42
C LEU A 916 5.05 -2.49 -41.28
N GLU A 917 4.94 -2.23 -42.58
CA GLU A 917 6.00 -2.37 -43.58
C GLU A 917 7.22 -1.49 -43.25
N GLU A 918 7.01 -0.28 -42.73
CA GLU A 918 8.09 0.60 -42.28
C GLU A 918 8.69 0.20 -40.91
N LEU A 919 7.92 -0.51 -40.09
CA LEU A 919 8.36 -0.97 -38.77
C LEU A 919 9.13 -2.30 -38.83
N TYR A 920 8.89 -3.15 -39.83
CA TYR A 920 9.54 -4.46 -39.92
C TYR A 920 11.08 -4.39 -39.99
N PRO A 921 11.71 -3.61 -40.88
CA PRO A 921 13.17 -3.57 -40.97
C PRO A 921 13.80 -3.06 -39.66
N LYS A 922 13.17 -2.07 -39.02
CA LYS A 922 13.62 -1.54 -37.72
C LYS A 922 13.49 -2.56 -36.59
N ALA A 923 12.39 -3.32 -36.56
CA ALA A 923 12.18 -4.38 -35.56
C ALA A 923 13.20 -5.51 -35.72
N LEU A 924 13.48 -5.94 -36.95
CA LEU A 924 14.46 -6.97 -37.27
C LEU A 924 15.90 -6.52 -36.98
N ALA A 925 16.24 -5.26 -37.29
CA ALA A 925 17.53 -4.67 -36.92
C ALA A 925 17.73 -4.67 -35.40
N LEU A 926 16.71 -4.24 -34.65
CA LEU A 926 16.73 -4.24 -33.19
C LEU A 926 16.87 -5.65 -32.62
N TYR A 927 16.14 -6.62 -33.19
CA TYR A 927 16.22 -8.02 -32.81
C TYR A 927 17.64 -8.57 -33.01
N ASN A 928 18.23 -8.39 -34.19
CA ASN A 928 19.58 -8.85 -34.48
C ASN A 928 20.62 -8.23 -33.53
N VAL A 929 20.60 -6.90 -33.36
CA VAL A 929 21.53 -6.19 -32.46
C VAL A 929 21.42 -6.67 -31.01
N THR A 930 20.20 -6.88 -30.52
CA THR A 930 19.97 -7.31 -29.13
C THR A 930 20.37 -8.76 -28.90
N TYR A 931 20.08 -9.65 -29.86
CA TYR A 931 20.45 -11.06 -29.77
C TYR A 931 21.95 -11.27 -29.95
N ASP A 932 22.60 -10.57 -30.89
CA ASP A 932 24.07 -10.61 -31.04
C ASP A 932 24.77 -10.19 -29.75
N TYR A 933 24.24 -9.14 -29.10
CA TYR A 933 24.73 -8.73 -27.80
C TYR A 933 24.48 -9.79 -26.72
N ALA A 934 23.27 -10.35 -26.66
CA ALA A 934 22.92 -11.38 -25.68
C ALA A 934 23.79 -12.64 -25.83
N ILE A 935 24.04 -13.07 -27.06
CA ILE A 935 24.93 -14.19 -27.42
C ILE A 935 26.37 -13.86 -26.99
N LYS A 936 26.89 -12.69 -27.39
CA LYS A 936 28.27 -12.26 -27.07
C LYS A 936 28.56 -12.24 -25.57
N TRP A 937 27.59 -11.83 -24.76
CA TRP A 937 27.76 -11.71 -23.30
C TRP A 937 27.11 -12.85 -22.51
N ASN A 938 26.60 -13.87 -23.20
CA ASN A 938 25.84 -14.98 -22.62
C ASN A 938 24.76 -14.51 -21.60
N ASN A 939 23.99 -13.49 -21.98
CA ASN A 939 23.01 -12.86 -21.08
C ASN A 939 21.63 -12.75 -21.74
N VAL A 940 20.78 -13.76 -21.48
CA VAL A 940 19.41 -13.84 -22.01
C VAL A 940 18.52 -12.66 -21.59
N LYS A 941 18.81 -11.99 -20.47
CA LYS A 941 18.03 -10.83 -20.03
C LYS A 941 18.10 -9.68 -21.04
N SER A 942 19.18 -9.61 -21.82
CA SER A 942 19.38 -8.59 -22.86
C SER A 942 18.41 -8.74 -24.04
N CYS A 943 17.93 -9.95 -24.33
CA CYS A 943 16.88 -10.17 -25.34
C CYS A 943 15.56 -9.46 -24.98
N GLY A 944 15.33 -9.17 -23.69
CA GLY A 944 14.08 -8.57 -23.26
C GLY A 944 13.84 -7.14 -23.76
N PHE A 945 14.87 -6.41 -24.18
CA PHE A 945 14.70 -5.07 -24.71
C PHE A 945 13.86 -5.06 -25.99
N VAL A 946 14.26 -5.84 -26.99
CA VAL A 946 13.55 -5.87 -28.28
C VAL A 946 12.11 -6.33 -28.11
N TRP A 947 11.86 -7.36 -27.29
CA TRP A 947 10.51 -7.88 -27.09
C TRP A 947 9.61 -6.90 -26.35
N LYS A 948 10.13 -6.13 -25.40
CA LYS A 948 9.35 -5.11 -24.69
C LYS A 948 9.01 -3.92 -25.58
N VAL A 949 9.86 -3.59 -26.56
CA VAL A 949 9.69 -2.40 -27.41
C VAL A 949 9.00 -2.75 -28.73
N ALA A 950 9.56 -3.68 -29.50
CA ALA A 950 9.11 -4.07 -30.84
C ALA A 950 8.30 -5.39 -30.87
N GLY A 951 7.99 -5.98 -29.71
CA GLY A 951 7.32 -7.30 -29.60
C GLY A 951 6.06 -7.48 -30.46
N PRO A 952 5.08 -6.53 -30.43
CA PRO A 952 3.88 -6.64 -31.27
C PRO A 952 4.20 -6.71 -32.77
N VAL A 953 5.18 -5.94 -33.24
CA VAL A 953 5.61 -5.92 -34.65
C VAL A 953 6.28 -7.24 -35.02
N LEU A 954 7.16 -7.75 -34.15
CA LEU A 954 7.82 -9.05 -34.35
C LEU A 954 6.81 -10.21 -34.37
N CYS A 955 5.80 -10.18 -33.50
CA CYS A 955 4.74 -11.19 -33.50
C CYS A 955 3.95 -11.16 -34.81
N ARG A 956 3.59 -9.98 -35.32
CA ARG A 956 2.90 -9.83 -36.62
C ARG A 956 3.76 -10.26 -37.79
N PHE A 957 5.06 -9.99 -37.75
CA PHE A 957 6.00 -10.44 -38.76
C PHE A 957 6.10 -11.97 -38.79
N TYR A 958 6.21 -12.59 -37.61
CA TYR A 958 6.23 -14.05 -37.44
C TYR A 958 4.94 -14.70 -37.97
N GLU A 959 3.77 -14.15 -37.64
CA GLU A 959 2.46 -14.60 -38.14
C GLU A 959 2.36 -14.56 -39.67
N LYS A 960 2.96 -13.53 -40.31
CA LYS A 960 2.93 -13.37 -41.78
C LYS A 960 3.76 -14.43 -42.50
N ASN A 961 4.88 -14.85 -41.89
CA ASN A 961 5.81 -15.83 -42.46
C ASN A 961 5.39 -17.29 -42.21
N LEU A 962 4.35 -17.53 -41.39
CA LEU A 962 3.74 -18.85 -41.18
C LEU A 962 2.36 -18.92 -41.85
N VAL A 963 2.23 -19.79 -42.85
CA VAL A 963 0.93 -20.13 -43.43
C VAL A 963 0.16 -20.97 -42.39
N MET A 964 -0.78 -20.34 -41.67
CA MET A 964 -1.66 -20.86 -40.60
C MET A 964 -1.17 -20.61 -39.17
N CYS A 965 -1.86 -19.74 -38.42
CA CYS A 965 -2.25 -19.93 -36.99
C CYS A 965 -2.64 -18.61 -36.31
N SER A 966 -3.93 -18.36 -36.14
CA SER A 966 -4.40 -17.50 -35.05
C SER A 966 -5.68 -18.07 -34.42
N ILE A 967 -6.56 -18.61 -35.26
CA ILE A 967 -7.82 -19.25 -34.83
C ILE A 967 -7.59 -20.61 -34.13
N SER A 968 -6.61 -21.42 -34.57
CA SER A 968 -6.27 -22.70 -33.92
C SER A 968 -5.63 -22.50 -32.54
N MET A 969 -4.73 -21.53 -32.40
CA MET A 969 -4.08 -21.20 -31.12
C MET A 969 -5.06 -20.65 -30.08
N LEU A 970 -6.07 -19.87 -30.51
CA LEU A 970 -7.16 -19.45 -29.61
C LEU A 970 -7.95 -20.65 -29.07
N LYS A 971 -8.27 -21.64 -29.91
CA LYS A 971 -8.91 -22.88 -29.45
C LYS A 971 -8.01 -23.68 -28.50
N GLU A 972 -6.72 -23.78 -28.79
CA GLU A 972 -5.78 -24.52 -27.93
C GLU A 972 -5.60 -23.88 -26.54
N ILE A 973 -5.53 -22.55 -26.47
CA ILE A 973 -5.36 -21.80 -25.21
C ILE A 973 -6.67 -21.79 -24.40
N PHE A 974 -7.79 -21.44 -25.04
CA PHE A 974 -9.04 -21.16 -24.34
C PHE A 974 -9.97 -22.37 -24.21
N GLY A 975 -9.76 -23.45 -24.98
CA GLY A 975 -10.61 -24.64 -24.97
C GLY A 975 -11.76 -24.50 -25.94
#